data_AF-A0A8C6CNK1-F1
#
_entry.id   AF-A0A8C6CNK1-F1
#
_cell.length_a   1.000
_cell.length_b   1.000
_cell.length_c   1.000
_cell.angle_alpha   90.00
_cell.angle_beta   90.00
_cell.angle_gamma   90.00
#
_symmetry.space_group_name_H-M   'P 1'
#
loop_
_entity.id
_entity.type
_entity.pdbx_description
1 polymer ?
#
loop_
_entity_poly.entity_id
_entity_poly.type
_entity_poly.pdbx_seq_one_letter_code
_entity_poly.pdbx_strand_id
1 'polypeptide(L)'
;MDLVDPDIFNRDPRDHYDLLQRLGGGTYGEVFKAREKVTGDLVALKMVKMEPDDDVSTLQKEILMLKTCRHANIVAYHGSYLWLQKLWICMEFCGAGSLQDIYQVTGSLSELQISYVCREVLQGLAYLHSQKKIHRDIKGANILINDAGEVRLADFGISAQIGATLARRLSFIGTPYWMAPEVAAVALKGGYNELCDIWSLGITAIELAELQPPLFDVHPLRVLFLMTKSGYQPPRLKEKGKWSAAFHNFVKVTLTKSPKKRPSATKMLTHQLVSQPGLNRGLILDLLDKLRNPGKGAPVGEIEDEEPELPPAIPRRIRSTHRASSLGIPDADCCRRHMEFRKLRGMESRPPEDTARLQPPGDFKSGSPRRNLSESDDDYDDVDIPTPAEDTPPPLPPKPKFRSPSDEGPGGPGDDGQLSPGVLVRCASGPPPRTPHLGPPPATRSPHLTAHSEPSLWNPAPREPDQPPLLPPKKEKMRRKGCALLVKLFNGCPLRIHSTAAWMHPSTKDQHLLLGAEEGIFILNRNDQEATLEMLFSGRTTWLYSINNVLMSLSGKTPYLYSHSILGLLERKEARAGSPIAHISPHRLLARKNIVSTKIPDTKGCRACCVAEGTSSGGPFLCGALETSVVLLQWYQPMNKFLLVRQVLFPLPTPLPVFALLTGPGSELPSVCIGVSPGRPAKSVLFHTVRFGALSCWLGEMSTEHKGPVQVTQVEEDKVMVLMDGSLKLVTAEGAPVRGLRTPEIPMTEAVEAVAMVGGRLQAFWKHGVQVWALGSDQLLQELRDPTLTFRLLGSPRPVVVETRPADDPTAPSNLYIQE
;
A
#
# COMPACT_ATOMS: atom_id res chain seq x y z
N MET A 1 2.36 -15.52 -47.60
CA MET A 1 1.86 -14.98 -46.32
C MET A 1 1.29 -16.11 -45.45
N ASP A 2 1.92 -17.29 -45.44
CA ASP A 2 1.20 -18.57 -45.30
C ASP A 2 1.73 -19.41 -44.12
N LEU A 3 1.59 -18.88 -42.92
CA LEU A 3 2.04 -19.51 -41.65
C LEU A 3 0.96 -19.41 -40.56
N VAL A 4 -0.25 -19.87 -40.86
CA VAL A 4 -1.33 -20.09 -39.89
C VAL A 4 -1.53 -21.59 -39.74
N ASP A 5 -1.56 -22.12 -38.51
CA ASP A 5 -1.99 -23.51 -38.26
C ASP A 5 -3.44 -23.65 -38.79
N PRO A 6 -3.72 -24.58 -39.73
CA PRO A 6 -5.01 -24.67 -40.41
C PRO A 6 -6.20 -24.91 -39.46
N ASP A 7 -5.96 -25.34 -38.22
CA ASP A 7 -7.01 -25.60 -37.23
C ASP A 7 -7.23 -24.46 -36.21
N ILE A 8 -6.62 -23.27 -36.39
CA ILE A 8 -6.93 -22.08 -35.58
C ILE A 8 -8.09 -21.31 -36.23
N PHE A 9 -9.20 -21.18 -35.51
CA PHE A 9 -10.38 -20.48 -36.01
C PHE A 9 -10.22 -18.96 -35.94
N ASN A 10 -9.97 -18.31 -37.07
CA ASN A 10 -9.93 -16.85 -37.22
C ASN A 10 -11.36 -16.24 -37.20
N ARG A 11 -12.13 -16.46 -36.11
CA ARG A 11 -13.49 -15.94 -35.88
C ARG A 11 -13.76 -15.74 -34.39
N ASP A 12 -14.89 -15.14 -34.05
CA ASP A 12 -15.28 -14.92 -32.66
C ASP A 12 -15.61 -16.25 -31.96
N PRO A 13 -15.00 -16.59 -30.81
CA PRO A 13 -15.40 -17.80 -30.05
C PRO A 13 -16.88 -17.74 -29.60
N ARG A 14 -17.49 -16.55 -29.54
CA ARG A 14 -18.93 -16.38 -29.24
C ARG A 14 -19.84 -16.92 -30.33
N ASP A 15 -19.33 -17.25 -31.52
CA ASP A 15 -20.08 -17.96 -32.54
C ASP A 15 -20.46 -19.37 -32.08
N HIS A 16 -19.55 -20.05 -31.36
CA HIS A 16 -19.70 -21.45 -30.94
C HIS A 16 -20.01 -21.61 -29.43
N TYR A 17 -19.64 -20.63 -28.58
CA TYR A 17 -19.78 -20.72 -27.11
C TYR A 17 -20.50 -19.53 -26.48
N ASP A 18 -21.33 -19.80 -25.48
CA ASP A 18 -21.87 -18.78 -24.57
C ASP A 18 -20.95 -18.60 -23.36
N LEU A 19 -20.35 -17.40 -23.23
CA LEU A 19 -19.53 -17.02 -22.08
C LEU A 19 -20.41 -16.82 -20.83
N LEU A 20 -20.13 -17.56 -19.75
CA LEU A 20 -20.96 -17.56 -18.54
C LEU A 20 -20.35 -16.73 -17.40
N GLN A 21 -19.17 -17.11 -16.91
CA GLN A 21 -18.56 -16.50 -15.73
C GLN A 21 -17.03 -16.53 -15.84
N ARG A 22 -16.34 -15.44 -15.47
CA ARG A 22 -14.89 -15.46 -15.29
C ARG A 22 -14.52 -16.32 -14.07
N LEU A 23 -13.73 -17.36 -14.30
CA LEU A 23 -13.22 -18.29 -13.28
C LEU A 23 -11.99 -17.73 -12.58
N GLY A 24 -11.12 -17.02 -13.31
CA GLY A 24 -9.88 -16.48 -12.77
C GLY A 24 -9.12 -15.61 -13.76
N GLY A 25 -7.85 -15.32 -13.44
CA GLY A 25 -6.90 -14.67 -14.34
C GLY A 25 -5.56 -14.46 -13.66
N GLY A 26 -4.48 -14.48 -14.44
CA GLY A 26 -3.11 -14.30 -13.96
C GLY A 26 -2.34 -13.34 -14.85
N THR A 27 -1.00 -13.36 -14.77
CA THR A 27 -0.10 -12.51 -15.56
C THR A 27 -0.26 -12.63 -17.08
N TYR A 28 -0.92 -13.69 -17.56
CA TYR A 28 -0.93 -14.10 -18.96
C TYR A 28 -2.33 -14.12 -19.59
N GLY A 29 -3.38 -13.73 -18.87
CA GLY A 29 -4.74 -13.77 -19.39
C GLY A 29 -5.84 -14.03 -18.36
N GLU A 30 -7.06 -14.15 -18.87
CA GLU A 30 -8.29 -14.40 -18.10
C GLU A 30 -8.89 -15.76 -18.51
N VAL A 31 -9.54 -16.46 -17.57
CA VAL A 31 -10.17 -17.76 -17.85
C VAL A 31 -11.66 -17.66 -17.57
N PHE A 32 -12.49 -18.13 -18.50
CA PHE A 32 -13.95 -18.08 -18.46
C PHE A 32 -14.54 -19.48 -18.52
N LYS A 33 -15.57 -19.74 -17.71
CA LYS A 33 -16.52 -20.83 -17.91
C LYS A 33 -17.42 -20.46 -19.08
N ALA A 34 -17.57 -21.36 -20.04
CA ALA A 34 -18.49 -21.19 -21.16
C ALA A 34 -19.30 -22.47 -21.39
N ARG A 35 -20.36 -22.35 -22.18
CA ARG A 35 -21.16 -23.49 -22.67
C ARG A 35 -21.05 -23.56 -24.19
N GLU A 36 -20.83 -24.74 -24.74
CA GLU A 36 -20.92 -24.96 -26.18
C GLU A 36 -22.38 -24.96 -26.65
N LYS A 37 -22.68 -24.22 -27.71
CA LYS A 37 -24.05 -23.96 -28.17
C LYS A 37 -24.76 -25.18 -28.79
N VAL A 38 -24.00 -26.15 -29.29
CA VAL A 38 -24.53 -27.31 -30.02
C VAL A 38 -24.75 -28.50 -29.09
N THR A 39 -23.76 -28.85 -28.27
CA THR A 39 -23.79 -29.97 -27.32
C THR A 39 -24.46 -29.60 -25.99
N GLY A 40 -24.38 -28.33 -25.60
CA GLY A 40 -24.69 -27.88 -24.25
C GLY A 40 -23.57 -28.14 -23.23
N ASP A 41 -22.42 -28.68 -23.63
CA ASP A 41 -21.33 -29.05 -22.73
C ASP A 41 -20.62 -27.84 -22.13
N LEU A 42 -19.99 -28.04 -20.97
CA LEU A 42 -19.24 -27.00 -20.26
C LEU A 42 -17.75 -27.06 -20.60
N VAL A 43 -17.18 -25.91 -20.97
CA VAL A 43 -15.76 -25.76 -21.31
C VAL A 43 -15.13 -24.60 -20.53
N ALA A 44 -13.81 -24.61 -20.44
CA ALA A 44 -13.01 -23.46 -20.04
C ALA A 44 -12.42 -22.78 -21.30
N LEU A 45 -12.62 -21.48 -21.42
CA LEU A 45 -11.99 -20.63 -22.44
C LEU A 45 -10.94 -19.74 -21.77
N LYS A 46 -9.66 -19.99 -22.04
CA LYS A 46 -8.54 -19.15 -21.60
C LYS A 46 -8.23 -18.10 -22.68
N MET A 47 -8.45 -16.83 -22.36
CA MET A 47 -8.15 -15.69 -23.22
C MET A 47 -6.77 -15.12 -22.88
N VAL A 48 -5.85 -15.23 -23.83
CA VAL A 48 -4.55 -14.55 -23.84
C VAL A 48 -4.69 -13.31 -24.72
N LYS A 49 -4.25 -12.14 -24.22
CA LYS A 49 -4.08 -10.93 -25.05
C LYS A 49 -2.75 -11.03 -25.77
N MET A 50 -2.70 -10.56 -27.02
CA MET A 50 -1.46 -10.43 -27.78
C MET A 50 -1.23 -8.96 -28.11
N GLU A 51 0.00 -8.49 -27.94
CA GLU A 51 0.41 -7.17 -28.41
C GLU A 51 0.80 -7.23 -29.91
N PRO A 52 0.86 -6.09 -30.63
CA PRO A 52 1.13 -6.09 -32.08
C PRO A 52 2.46 -6.71 -32.51
N ASP A 53 3.47 -6.70 -31.62
CA ASP A 53 4.84 -7.19 -31.85
C ASP A 53 5.05 -8.66 -31.42
N ASP A 54 4.01 -9.36 -30.94
CA ASP A 54 4.14 -10.72 -30.38
C ASP A 54 4.40 -11.78 -31.46
N ASP A 55 5.38 -12.66 -31.23
CA ASP A 55 5.67 -13.80 -32.11
C ASP A 55 4.58 -14.89 -32.02
N VAL A 56 3.58 -14.77 -32.89
CA VAL A 56 2.51 -15.75 -33.08
C VAL A 56 3.06 -17.15 -33.40
N SER A 57 4.27 -17.28 -33.99
CA SER A 57 4.87 -18.60 -34.26
C SER A 57 5.32 -19.33 -33.00
N THR A 58 5.56 -18.62 -31.89
CA THR A 58 5.83 -19.25 -30.58
C THR A 58 4.53 -19.77 -29.97
N LEU A 59 3.45 -18.98 -30.01
CA LEU A 59 2.11 -19.40 -29.58
C LEU A 59 1.58 -20.62 -30.36
N GLN A 60 1.81 -20.68 -31.68
CA GLN A 60 1.42 -21.83 -32.50
C GLN A 60 2.10 -23.14 -32.07
N LYS A 61 3.40 -23.11 -31.77
CA LYS A 61 4.16 -24.29 -31.29
C LYS A 61 3.62 -24.80 -29.95
N GLU A 62 3.07 -23.90 -29.13
CA GLU A 62 2.50 -24.20 -27.82
C GLU A 62 1.05 -24.71 -27.89
N ILE A 63 0.23 -24.17 -28.79
CA ILE A 63 -1.09 -24.74 -29.15
C ILE A 63 -0.89 -26.16 -29.70
N LEU A 64 0.10 -26.37 -30.59
CA LEU A 64 0.45 -27.70 -31.11
C LEU A 64 0.92 -28.64 -29.98
N MET A 65 1.59 -28.13 -28.95
CA MET A 65 1.99 -28.91 -27.77
C MET A 65 0.77 -29.43 -26.98
N LEU A 66 -0.26 -28.60 -26.79
CA LEU A 66 -1.55 -28.99 -26.19
C LEU A 66 -2.31 -29.98 -27.07
N LYS A 67 -2.52 -29.63 -28.34
CA LYS A 67 -3.24 -30.39 -29.39
C LYS A 67 -2.72 -31.82 -29.56
N THR A 68 -1.43 -32.05 -29.29
CA THR A 68 -0.75 -33.36 -29.36
C THR A 68 -0.64 -34.09 -28.02
N CYS A 69 -1.17 -33.55 -26.92
CA CYS A 69 -1.28 -34.27 -25.64
C CYS A 69 -2.65 -34.95 -25.53
N ARG A 70 -2.65 -36.28 -25.33
CA ARG A 70 -3.85 -37.09 -25.07
C ARG A 70 -3.56 -38.12 -23.98
N HIS A 71 -4.07 -37.85 -22.78
CA HIS A 71 -3.93 -38.71 -21.60
C HIS A 71 -5.09 -38.36 -20.64
N ALA A 72 -5.36 -39.19 -19.63
CA ALA A 72 -5.99 -38.70 -18.41
C ALA A 72 -5.01 -37.75 -17.68
N ASN A 73 -5.35 -37.21 -16.50
CA ASN A 73 -4.39 -36.40 -15.72
C ASN A 73 -3.80 -35.17 -16.45
N ILE A 74 -4.34 -34.78 -17.61
CA ILE A 74 -3.97 -33.66 -18.49
C ILE A 74 -5.28 -33.09 -19.00
N VAL A 75 -5.48 -31.78 -18.88
CA VAL A 75 -6.69 -31.10 -19.34
C VAL A 75 -6.84 -31.27 -20.85
N ALA A 76 -7.99 -31.76 -21.32
CA ALA A 76 -8.20 -31.98 -22.75
C ALA A 76 -8.27 -30.65 -23.53
N TYR A 77 -7.63 -30.59 -24.70
CA TYR A 77 -7.70 -29.46 -25.64
C TYR A 77 -8.82 -29.69 -26.65
N HIS A 78 -9.72 -28.73 -26.81
CA HIS A 78 -10.88 -28.82 -27.70
C HIS A 78 -10.73 -27.97 -28.98
N GLY A 79 -9.96 -26.87 -28.93
CA GLY A 79 -9.75 -25.97 -30.07
C GLY A 79 -9.18 -24.63 -29.67
N SER A 80 -8.88 -23.76 -30.64
CA SER A 80 -8.45 -22.39 -30.38
C SER A 80 -8.95 -21.40 -31.44
N TYR A 81 -9.12 -20.15 -31.02
CA TYR A 81 -9.71 -19.06 -31.81
C TYR A 81 -8.81 -17.84 -31.73
N LEU A 82 -8.62 -17.16 -32.86
CA LEU A 82 -7.87 -15.91 -32.95
C LEU A 82 -8.82 -14.80 -33.42
N TRP A 83 -9.10 -13.85 -32.53
CA TRP A 83 -10.06 -12.79 -32.78
C TRP A 83 -9.68 -11.49 -32.07
N LEU A 84 -9.61 -10.38 -32.82
CA LEU A 84 -9.32 -9.04 -32.29
C LEU A 84 -8.09 -9.01 -31.34
N GLN A 85 -6.95 -9.51 -31.84
CA GLN A 85 -5.67 -9.63 -31.10
C GLN A 85 -5.76 -10.41 -29.77
N LYS A 86 -6.73 -11.34 -29.67
CA LYS A 86 -6.86 -12.27 -28.55
C LYS A 86 -6.84 -13.71 -29.04
N LEU A 87 -5.95 -14.50 -28.44
CA LEU A 87 -5.94 -15.94 -28.58
C LEU A 87 -6.83 -16.54 -27.49
N TRP A 88 -7.81 -17.36 -27.90
CA TRP A 88 -8.68 -18.10 -26.99
C TRP A 88 -8.38 -19.59 -27.12
N ILE A 89 -8.09 -20.25 -26.00
CA ILE A 89 -7.83 -21.70 -25.95
C ILE A 89 -8.99 -22.37 -25.23
N CYS A 90 -9.67 -23.30 -25.90
CA CYS A 90 -10.80 -24.07 -25.39
C CYS A 90 -10.31 -25.42 -24.82
N MET A 91 -10.72 -25.73 -23.59
CA MET A 91 -10.27 -26.91 -22.84
C MET A 91 -11.34 -27.47 -21.90
N GLU A 92 -11.12 -28.70 -21.42
CA GLU A 92 -11.96 -29.41 -20.43
C GLU A 92 -12.26 -28.55 -19.18
N PHE A 93 -13.54 -28.45 -18.80
CA PHE A 93 -13.96 -27.70 -17.62
C PHE A 93 -13.76 -28.51 -16.33
N CYS A 94 -12.79 -28.12 -15.51
CA CYS A 94 -12.55 -28.68 -14.18
C CYS A 94 -13.35 -27.92 -13.11
N GLY A 95 -14.54 -28.41 -12.76
CA GLY A 95 -15.53 -27.65 -11.99
C GLY A 95 -15.19 -27.26 -10.56
N ALA A 96 -14.21 -27.90 -9.93
CA ALA A 96 -13.73 -27.53 -8.59
C ALA A 96 -12.56 -26.52 -8.60
N GLY A 97 -12.07 -26.11 -9.76
CA GLY A 97 -10.93 -25.20 -9.89
C GLY A 97 -9.59 -25.89 -9.67
N SER A 98 -8.59 -25.13 -9.20
CA SER A 98 -7.26 -25.66 -8.86
C SER A 98 -7.20 -26.20 -7.43
N LEU A 99 -6.24 -27.08 -7.14
CA LEU A 99 -5.95 -27.48 -5.76
C LEU A 99 -5.61 -26.28 -4.87
N GLN A 100 -5.02 -25.22 -5.43
CA GLN A 100 -4.76 -23.98 -4.71
C GLN A 100 -6.04 -23.22 -4.33
N ASP A 101 -7.10 -23.27 -5.14
CA ASP A 101 -8.40 -22.70 -4.77
C ASP A 101 -9.07 -23.52 -3.66
N ILE A 102 -8.94 -24.85 -3.74
CA ILE A 102 -9.52 -25.79 -2.78
C ILE A 102 -8.84 -25.68 -1.41
N TYR A 103 -7.51 -25.83 -1.34
CA TYR A 103 -6.79 -25.87 -0.05
C TYR A 103 -6.88 -24.57 0.74
N GLN A 104 -7.08 -23.44 0.05
CA GLN A 104 -7.31 -22.14 0.69
C GLN A 104 -8.57 -22.11 1.57
N VAL A 105 -9.57 -22.94 1.24
CA VAL A 105 -10.84 -23.06 1.97
C VAL A 105 -10.86 -24.28 2.88
N THR A 106 -10.32 -25.42 2.44
CA THR A 106 -10.39 -26.68 3.20
C THR A 106 -9.30 -26.86 4.27
N GLY A 107 -8.25 -26.02 4.24
CA GLY A 107 -7.03 -26.29 5.00
C GLY A 107 -6.18 -27.41 4.38
N SER A 108 -5.15 -27.85 5.11
CA SER A 108 -4.14 -28.80 4.62
C SER A 108 -4.74 -30.14 4.23
N LEU A 109 -4.31 -30.70 3.10
CA LEU A 109 -4.76 -32.02 2.64
C LEU A 109 -4.22 -33.14 3.53
N SER A 110 -4.94 -34.26 3.60
CA SER A 110 -4.45 -35.47 4.29
C SER A 110 -3.33 -36.15 3.50
N GLU A 111 -2.50 -36.96 4.16
CA GLU A 111 -1.40 -37.65 3.49
C GLU A 111 -1.90 -38.55 2.34
N LEU A 112 -3.07 -39.19 2.48
CA LEU A 112 -3.68 -39.99 1.41
C LEU A 112 -4.20 -39.13 0.25
N GLN A 113 -4.74 -37.94 0.52
CA GLN A 113 -5.15 -36.99 -0.51
C GLN A 113 -3.94 -36.50 -1.32
N ILE A 114 -2.86 -36.12 -0.63
CA ILE A 114 -1.58 -35.74 -1.26
C ILE A 114 -1.00 -36.92 -2.05
N SER A 115 -1.04 -38.14 -1.48
CA SER A 115 -0.57 -39.37 -2.14
C SER A 115 -1.31 -39.66 -3.44
N TYR A 116 -2.64 -39.52 -3.46
CA TYR A 116 -3.44 -39.66 -4.67
C TYR A 116 -3.05 -38.60 -5.70
N VAL A 117 -3.07 -37.31 -5.34
CA VAL A 117 -2.67 -36.20 -6.23
C VAL A 117 -1.28 -36.43 -6.82
N CYS A 118 -0.29 -36.79 -5.99
CA CYS A 118 1.07 -37.07 -6.43
C CYS A 118 1.13 -38.24 -7.43
N ARG A 119 0.32 -39.30 -7.25
CA ARG A 119 0.25 -40.41 -8.20
C ARG A 119 -0.30 -39.97 -9.55
N GLU A 120 -1.44 -39.27 -9.56
CA GLU A 120 -2.09 -38.82 -10.80
C GLU A 120 -1.21 -37.81 -11.56
N VAL A 121 -0.54 -36.88 -10.85
CA VAL A 121 0.42 -35.96 -11.45
C VAL A 121 1.64 -36.70 -12.00
N LEU A 122 2.15 -37.72 -11.31
CA LEU A 122 3.26 -38.55 -11.81
C LEU A 122 2.89 -39.35 -13.07
N GLN A 123 1.63 -39.77 -13.22
CA GLN A 123 1.14 -40.40 -14.45
C GLN A 123 1.15 -39.41 -15.62
N GLY A 124 0.59 -38.21 -15.42
CA GLY A 124 0.63 -37.13 -16.42
C GLY A 124 2.06 -36.70 -16.79
N LEU A 125 2.97 -36.57 -15.80
CA LEU A 125 4.37 -36.26 -16.04
C LEU A 125 5.09 -37.40 -16.78
N ALA A 126 4.86 -38.67 -16.44
CA ALA A 126 5.47 -39.80 -17.15
C ALA A 126 5.04 -39.83 -18.62
N TYR A 127 3.78 -39.51 -18.92
CA TYR A 127 3.30 -39.30 -20.28
C TYR A 127 4.05 -38.14 -20.97
N LEU A 128 4.07 -36.92 -20.40
CA LEU A 128 4.77 -35.77 -21.00
C LEU A 128 6.25 -36.07 -21.28
N HIS A 129 6.95 -36.68 -20.32
CA HIS A 129 8.37 -37.00 -20.40
C HIS A 129 8.66 -38.07 -21.47
N SER A 130 7.73 -39.01 -21.71
CA SER A 130 7.78 -39.93 -22.86
C SER A 130 7.72 -39.18 -24.19
N GLN A 131 6.86 -38.16 -24.29
CA GLN A 131 6.68 -37.29 -25.45
C GLN A 131 7.74 -36.18 -25.57
N LYS A 132 8.81 -36.23 -24.76
CA LYS A 132 9.90 -35.23 -24.68
C LYS A 132 9.44 -33.81 -24.34
N LYS A 133 8.29 -33.68 -23.69
CA LYS A 133 7.74 -32.42 -23.16
C LYS A 133 8.14 -32.25 -21.69
N ILE A 134 8.25 -31.00 -21.23
CA ILE A 134 8.56 -30.63 -19.83
C ILE A 134 7.54 -29.57 -19.40
N HIS A 135 6.94 -29.70 -18.21
CA HIS A 135 5.85 -28.82 -17.76
C HIS A 135 6.35 -27.49 -17.15
N ARG A 136 7.51 -27.51 -16.48
CA ARG A 136 8.28 -26.36 -15.95
C ARG A 136 7.62 -25.50 -14.86
N ASP A 137 6.35 -25.72 -14.54
CA ASP A 137 5.57 -24.91 -13.58
C ASP A 137 4.54 -25.78 -12.82
N ILE A 138 4.98 -26.94 -12.31
CA ILE A 138 4.13 -27.81 -11.47
C ILE A 138 3.98 -27.16 -10.09
N LYS A 139 2.74 -26.81 -9.74
CA LYS A 139 2.30 -26.18 -8.48
C LYS A 139 0.80 -26.39 -8.27
N GLY A 140 0.29 -26.18 -7.05
CA GLY A 140 -1.13 -26.40 -6.71
C GLY A 140 -2.12 -25.59 -7.55
N ALA A 141 -1.72 -24.42 -8.07
CA ALA A 141 -2.55 -23.60 -8.97
C ALA A 141 -2.69 -24.17 -10.40
N ASN A 142 -1.76 -25.02 -10.84
CA ASN A 142 -1.74 -25.61 -12.19
C ASN A 142 -2.24 -27.08 -12.21
N ILE A 143 -2.69 -27.58 -11.05
CA ILE A 143 -3.31 -28.90 -10.89
C ILE A 143 -4.79 -28.67 -10.63
N LEU A 144 -5.62 -29.00 -11.62
CA LEU A 144 -7.06 -28.83 -11.60
C LEU A 144 -7.79 -30.10 -11.13
N ILE A 145 -8.98 -29.91 -10.56
CA ILE A 145 -9.87 -30.97 -10.09
C ILE A 145 -11.24 -30.85 -10.76
N ASN A 146 -11.76 -31.93 -11.34
CA ASN A 146 -13.12 -31.98 -11.87
C ASN A 146 -14.14 -32.42 -10.81
N ASP A 147 -15.45 -32.24 -11.07
CA ASP A 147 -16.52 -32.57 -10.12
C ASP A 147 -16.60 -34.07 -9.74
N ALA A 148 -15.91 -34.96 -10.46
CA ALA A 148 -15.77 -36.38 -10.14
C ALA A 148 -14.57 -36.69 -9.22
N GLY A 149 -13.82 -35.65 -8.79
CA GLY A 149 -12.63 -35.79 -7.93
C GLY A 149 -11.37 -36.22 -8.68
N GLU A 150 -11.37 -36.17 -10.03
CA GLU A 150 -10.21 -36.54 -10.83
C GLU A 150 -9.27 -35.37 -11.02
N VAL A 151 -7.98 -35.68 -11.06
CA VAL A 151 -6.89 -34.71 -11.25
C VAL A 151 -6.64 -34.46 -12.73
N ARG A 152 -6.29 -33.22 -13.10
CA ARG A 152 -5.81 -32.80 -14.43
C ARG A 152 -4.66 -31.80 -14.30
N LEU A 153 -3.58 -31.97 -15.05
CA LEU A 153 -2.55 -30.95 -15.26
C LEU A 153 -3.01 -29.91 -16.29
N ALA A 154 -2.71 -28.64 -16.04
CA ALA A 154 -3.01 -27.52 -16.92
C ALA A 154 -1.83 -26.53 -16.94
N ASP A 155 -1.83 -25.57 -17.89
CA ASP A 155 -0.82 -24.51 -18.00
C ASP A 155 0.64 -25.04 -18.08
N PHE A 156 0.89 -25.86 -19.11
CA PHE A 156 2.15 -26.57 -19.43
C PHE A 156 3.35 -25.67 -19.80
N GLY A 157 3.69 -24.67 -18.98
CA GLY A 157 4.87 -23.82 -19.16
C GLY A 157 4.80 -22.82 -20.33
N ILE A 158 3.81 -22.96 -21.21
CA ILE A 158 3.35 -22.05 -22.29
C ILE A 158 3.61 -20.57 -21.92
N SER A 159 2.92 -20.10 -20.88
CA SER A 159 3.04 -18.75 -20.32
C SER A 159 4.47 -18.29 -20.01
N ALA A 160 5.37 -19.20 -19.61
CA ALA A 160 6.75 -18.88 -19.25
C ALA A 160 7.68 -18.74 -20.48
N GLN A 161 7.31 -19.29 -21.64
CA GLN A 161 8.01 -19.07 -22.91
C GLN A 161 7.48 -17.85 -23.67
N ILE A 162 6.16 -17.66 -23.69
CA ILE A 162 5.52 -16.39 -24.10
C ILE A 162 6.16 -15.24 -23.31
N GLY A 163 6.15 -15.33 -21.97
CA GLY A 163 6.74 -14.34 -21.08
C GLY A 163 8.24 -14.11 -21.29
N ALA A 164 9.02 -15.14 -21.67
CA ALA A 164 10.44 -14.98 -22.00
C ALA A 164 10.69 -14.24 -23.33
N THR A 165 9.67 -14.13 -24.19
CA THR A 165 9.73 -13.44 -25.48
C THR A 165 9.18 -12.01 -25.38
N LEU A 166 8.02 -11.85 -24.75
CA LEU A 166 7.43 -10.53 -24.43
C LEU A 166 8.32 -9.73 -23.47
N ALA A 167 8.73 -10.33 -22.35
CA ALA A 167 9.43 -9.61 -21.29
C ALA A 167 10.95 -9.59 -21.50
N ARG A 168 11.38 -9.01 -22.63
CA ARG A 168 12.79 -8.80 -23.00
C ARG A 168 13.57 -7.88 -22.04
N ARG A 169 12.94 -7.42 -20.94
CA ARG A 169 13.57 -6.68 -19.83
C ARG A 169 13.03 -7.16 -18.46
N LEU A 170 13.94 -7.67 -17.63
CA LEU A 170 13.89 -7.77 -16.16
C LEU A 170 12.89 -8.72 -15.43
N SER A 171 11.80 -9.23 -16.02
CA SER A 171 10.93 -10.17 -15.29
C SER A 171 11.39 -11.63 -15.42
N PHE A 172 11.55 -12.33 -14.28
CA PHE A 172 12.05 -13.71 -14.23
C PHE A 172 11.08 -14.78 -14.76
N ILE A 173 11.64 -15.89 -15.23
CA ILE A 173 10.91 -17.05 -15.79
C ILE A 173 10.38 -17.96 -14.67
N GLY A 174 9.07 -18.24 -14.67
CA GLY A 174 8.42 -19.25 -13.83
C GLY A 174 8.13 -18.82 -12.39
N THR A 175 7.72 -19.76 -11.55
CA THR A 175 7.34 -19.50 -10.14
C THR A 175 8.46 -19.98 -9.18
N PRO A 176 9.37 -19.09 -8.70
CA PRO A 176 10.70 -19.50 -8.22
C PRO A 176 10.76 -20.33 -6.94
N TYR A 177 9.69 -20.35 -6.13
CA TYR A 177 9.61 -21.23 -4.95
C TYR A 177 9.50 -22.71 -5.31
N TRP A 178 8.92 -23.04 -6.48
CA TRP A 178 8.79 -24.40 -7.01
C TRP A 178 9.96 -24.79 -7.93
N MET A 179 10.75 -23.84 -8.42
CA MET A 179 11.85 -24.10 -9.35
C MET A 179 12.94 -24.99 -8.74
N ALA A 180 13.52 -25.86 -9.57
CA ALA A 180 14.62 -26.72 -9.18
C ALA A 180 15.97 -25.97 -9.17
N PRO A 181 16.94 -26.34 -8.31
CA PRO A 181 18.19 -25.59 -8.15
C PRO A 181 19.04 -25.50 -9.42
N GLU A 182 18.96 -26.51 -10.29
CA GLU A 182 19.59 -26.46 -11.61
C GLU A 182 18.94 -25.41 -12.53
N VAL A 183 17.62 -25.23 -12.49
CA VAL A 183 16.92 -24.21 -13.31
C VAL A 183 17.26 -22.81 -12.81
N ALA A 184 17.37 -22.63 -11.49
CA ALA A 184 17.89 -21.39 -10.90
C ALA A 184 19.35 -21.11 -11.31
N ALA A 185 20.17 -22.15 -11.49
CA ALA A 185 21.55 -22.05 -11.98
C ALA A 185 21.66 -21.87 -13.51
N VAL A 186 20.65 -22.26 -14.29
CA VAL A 186 20.65 -22.12 -15.76
C VAL A 186 20.72 -20.66 -16.21
N ALA A 187 20.16 -19.73 -15.43
CA ALA A 187 20.32 -18.29 -15.62
C ALA A 187 21.80 -17.80 -15.57
N LEU A 188 22.74 -18.67 -15.17
CA LEU A 188 24.18 -18.40 -15.12
C LEU A 188 25.02 -19.40 -15.93
N LYS A 189 24.51 -20.61 -16.27
CA LYS A 189 25.33 -21.72 -16.81
C LYS A 189 24.69 -22.63 -17.88
N GLY A 190 23.41 -22.48 -18.20
CA GLY A 190 22.73 -23.31 -19.22
C GLY A 190 22.38 -24.74 -18.79
N GLY A 191 21.35 -25.32 -19.44
CA GLY A 191 21.01 -26.76 -19.39
C GLY A 191 20.23 -27.25 -18.16
N TYR A 192 18.94 -27.55 -18.34
CA TYR A 192 18.13 -28.38 -17.43
C TYR A 192 17.31 -29.40 -18.25
N ASN A 193 16.78 -30.44 -17.58
CA ASN A 193 16.00 -31.50 -18.22
C ASN A 193 14.67 -31.76 -17.50
N GLU A 194 13.91 -32.75 -17.94
CA GLU A 194 12.54 -33.08 -17.49
C GLU A 194 12.42 -33.38 -15.99
N LEU A 195 13.53 -33.73 -15.33
CA LEU A 195 13.58 -33.99 -13.89
C LEU A 195 13.33 -32.74 -13.03
N CYS A 196 13.31 -31.52 -13.60
CA CYS A 196 12.89 -30.33 -12.87
C CYS A 196 11.40 -30.37 -12.46
N ASP A 197 10.54 -31.05 -13.24
CA ASP A 197 9.13 -31.26 -12.89
C ASP A 197 8.99 -32.13 -11.61
N ILE A 198 9.91 -33.08 -11.42
CA ILE A 198 9.91 -33.98 -10.24
C ILE A 198 10.28 -33.24 -8.96
N TRP A 199 11.20 -32.28 -9.03
CA TRP A 199 11.48 -31.38 -7.91
C TRP A 199 10.26 -30.48 -7.63
N SER A 200 9.66 -29.92 -8.69
CA SER A 200 8.50 -29.02 -8.58
C SER A 200 7.29 -29.73 -7.94
N LEU A 201 7.08 -31.02 -8.27
CA LEU A 201 6.13 -31.89 -7.56
C LEU A 201 6.52 -32.11 -6.08
N GLY A 202 7.79 -32.30 -5.77
CA GLY A 202 8.28 -32.39 -4.38
C GLY A 202 7.99 -31.14 -3.55
N ILE A 203 8.08 -29.95 -4.17
CA ILE A 203 7.66 -28.68 -3.54
C ILE A 203 6.13 -28.60 -3.43
N THR A 204 5.40 -29.03 -4.46
CA THR A 204 3.92 -29.06 -4.46
C THR A 204 3.38 -29.99 -3.37
N ALA A 205 4.06 -31.10 -3.08
CA ALA A 205 3.70 -31.99 -1.98
C ALA A 205 3.84 -31.31 -0.61
N ILE A 206 4.79 -30.39 -0.44
CA ILE A 206 4.89 -29.53 0.76
C ILE A 206 3.81 -28.43 0.73
N GLU A 207 3.55 -27.81 -0.43
CA GLU A 207 2.49 -26.79 -0.60
C GLU A 207 1.10 -27.31 -0.16
N LEU A 208 0.74 -28.54 -0.54
CA LEU A 208 -0.53 -29.16 -0.15
C LEU A 208 -0.60 -29.56 1.34
N ALA A 209 0.56 -29.78 1.97
CA ALA A 209 0.70 -30.13 3.38
C ALA A 209 0.75 -28.90 4.31
N GLU A 210 1.34 -27.80 3.85
CA GLU A 210 1.68 -26.60 4.64
C GLU A 210 1.03 -25.29 4.12
N LEU A 211 0.13 -25.38 3.13
CA LEU A 211 -0.62 -24.28 2.48
C LEU A 211 0.22 -23.26 1.69
N GLN A 212 1.54 -23.43 1.66
CA GLN A 212 2.50 -22.60 0.93
C GLN A 212 3.79 -23.40 0.68
N PRO A 213 4.55 -23.08 -0.39
CA PRO A 213 5.85 -23.70 -0.62
C PRO A 213 6.88 -23.25 0.45
N PRO A 214 8.03 -23.93 0.56
CA PRO A 214 9.15 -23.47 1.37
C PRO A 214 9.63 -22.07 0.94
N LEU A 215 10.02 -21.25 1.92
CA LEU A 215 10.57 -19.90 1.72
C LEU A 215 9.61 -18.89 1.04
N PHE A 216 8.29 -19.11 1.05
CA PHE A 216 7.29 -18.24 0.41
C PHE A 216 7.20 -16.80 0.98
N ASP A 217 7.78 -16.61 2.16
CA ASP A 217 8.01 -15.35 2.87
C ASP A 217 9.25 -14.57 2.37
N VAL A 218 10.17 -15.25 1.70
CA VAL A 218 11.43 -14.70 1.18
C VAL A 218 11.23 -14.12 -0.23
N HIS A 219 11.91 -13.02 -0.55
CA HIS A 219 11.83 -12.40 -1.88
C HIS A 219 12.30 -13.37 -3.01
N PRO A 220 11.59 -13.46 -4.16
CA PRO A 220 11.88 -14.38 -5.27
C PRO A 220 13.36 -14.48 -5.69
N LEU A 221 14.01 -13.34 -5.93
CA LEU A 221 15.42 -13.29 -6.33
C LEU A 221 16.37 -13.84 -5.24
N ARG A 222 15.98 -13.69 -3.97
CA ARG A 222 16.76 -14.20 -2.83
C ARG A 222 16.60 -15.72 -2.71
N VAL A 223 15.45 -16.29 -3.03
CA VAL A 223 15.26 -17.76 -3.11
C VAL A 223 16.14 -18.36 -4.19
N LEU A 224 16.15 -17.78 -5.40
CA LEU A 224 17.02 -18.22 -6.50
C LEU A 224 18.51 -18.14 -6.13
N PHE A 225 18.95 -17.03 -5.51
CA PHE A 225 20.32 -16.88 -5.01
C PHE A 225 20.67 -17.85 -3.86
N LEU A 226 19.71 -18.26 -3.04
CA LEU A 226 19.94 -19.29 -2.02
C LEU A 226 20.09 -20.67 -2.65
N MET A 227 19.27 -21.03 -3.63
CA MET A 227 19.32 -22.33 -4.32
C MET A 227 20.66 -22.60 -5.02
N THR A 228 21.29 -21.58 -5.60
CA THR A 228 22.57 -21.72 -6.32
C THR A 228 23.78 -21.90 -5.41
N LYS A 229 23.65 -21.71 -4.07
CA LYS A 229 24.77 -21.91 -3.14
C LYS A 229 25.17 -23.38 -3.02
N SER A 230 26.48 -23.62 -2.92
CA SER A 230 27.07 -24.95 -2.67
C SER A 230 26.41 -25.66 -1.48
N GLY A 231 26.36 -24.99 -0.33
CA GLY A 231 25.76 -25.47 0.92
C GLY A 231 24.23 -25.48 0.98
N TYR A 232 23.49 -25.09 -0.08
CA TYR A 232 22.03 -25.12 -0.07
C TYR A 232 21.49 -26.55 0.18
N GLN A 233 20.68 -26.68 1.23
CA GLN A 233 20.00 -27.91 1.64
C GLN A 233 18.58 -27.95 1.05
N PRO A 234 18.14 -29.08 0.49
CA PRO A 234 16.75 -29.23 0.05
C PRO A 234 15.73 -29.07 1.21
N PRO A 235 14.55 -28.47 0.94
CA PRO A 235 13.46 -28.37 1.90
C PRO A 235 12.95 -29.72 2.44
N ARG A 236 12.21 -29.65 3.54
CA ARG A 236 11.57 -30.78 4.23
C ARG A 236 10.28 -30.30 4.88
N LEU A 237 9.36 -31.23 5.14
CA LEU A 237 8.16 -30.98 5.95
C LEU A 237 8.58 -30.56 7.38
N LYS A 238 7.94 -29.53 7.93
CA LYS A 238 8.25 -28.95 9.25
C LYS A 238 7.90 -29.91 10.39
N GLU A 239 6.65 -30.39 10.39
CA GLU A 239 6.08 -31.22 11.45
C GLU A 239 6.45 -32.70 11.25
N LYS A 240 7.57 -33.13 11.84
CA LYS A 240 8.05 -34.52 11.68
C LYS A 240 7.03 -35.58 12.07
N GLY A 241 6.28 -35.38 13.16
CA GLY A 241 5.36 -36.37 13.72
C GLY A 241 4.00 -36.48 13.04
N LYS A 242 3.61 -35.52 12.18
CA LYS A 242 2.32 -35.50 11.48
C LYS A 242 2.28 -36.37 10.23
N TRP A 243 3.45 -36.70 9.68
CA TRP A 243 3.62 -37.30 8.36
C TRP A 243 4.45 -38.58 8.44
N SER A 244 4.09 -39.59 7.64
CA SER A 244 4.72 -40.90 7.69
C SER A 244 6.17 -40.88 7.20
N ALA A 245 6.94 -41.90 7.60
CA ALA A 245 8.28 -42.12 7.07
C ALA A 245 8.29 -42.29 5.54
N ALA A 246 7.20 -42.78 4.93
CA ALA A 246 7.06 -42.87 3.48
C ALA A 246 6.88 -41.47 2.85
N PHE A 247 6.10 -40.58 3.44
CA PHE A 247 5.93 -39.22 2.91
C PHE A 247 7.22 -38.39 3.06
N HIS A 248 7.90 -38.46 4.21
CA HIS A 248 9.24 -37.88 4.38
C HIS A 248 10.26 -38.45 3.37
N ASN A 249 10.17 -39.72 3.00
CA ASN A 249 11.03 -40.31 1.97
C ASN A 249 10.71 -39.77 0.57
N PHE A 250 9.42 -39.71 0.19
CA PHE A 250 8.96 -39.16 -1.10
C PHE A 250 9.47 -37.74 -1.33
N VAL A 251 9.29 -36.86 -0.33
CA VAL A 251 9.80 -35.47 -0.36
C VAL A 251 11.33 -35.45 -0.47
N LYS A 252 12.03 -36.30 0.29
CA LYS A 252 13.50 -36.41 0.24
C LYS A 252 14.04 -36.85 -1.12
N VAL A 253 13.39 -37.79 -1.81
CA VAL A 253 13.88 -38.29 -3.12
C VAL A 253 13.51 -37.37 -4.27
N THR A 254 12.31 -36.78 -4.25
CA THR A 254 11.88 -35.78 -5.25
C THR A 254 12.76 -34.52 -5.17
N LEU A 255 13.03 -34.02 -3.96
CA LEU A 255 13.91 -32.88 -3.70
C LEU A 255 15.41 -33.25 -3.71
N THR A 256 15.83 -34.20 -4.53
CA THR A 256 17.26 -34.49 -4.73
C THR A 256 17.92 -33.35 -5.51
N LYS A 257 18.86 -32.63 -4.88
CA LYS A 257 19.54 -31.44 -5.44
C LYS A 257 20.29 -31.71 -6.76
N SER A 258 20.83 -32.91 -6.96
CA SER A 258 21.52 -33.29 -8.19
C SER A 258 20.55 -33.94 -9.18
N PRO A 259 20.30 -33.36 -10.38
CA PRO A 259 19.38 -33.96 -11.36
C PRO A 259 19.79 -35.38 -11.76
N LYS A 260 21.10 -35.61 -11.93
CA LYS A 260 21.68 -36.94 -12.23
C LYS A 260 21.40 -38.03 -11.17
N LYS A 261 20.90 -37.66 -9.99
CA LYS A 261 20.48 -38.58 -8.92
C LYS A 261 18.98 -38.50 -8.59
N ARG A 262 18.23 -37.61 -9.25
CA ARG A 262 16.79 -37.45 -9.04
C ARG A 262 16.04 -38.52 -9.86
N PRO A 263 15.09 -39.26 -9.27
CA PRO A 263 14.32 -40.27 -9.99
C PRO A 263 13.41 -39.63 -11.05
N SER A 264 13.14 -40.38 -12.14
CA SER A 264 12.15 -39.99 -13.16
C SER A 264 10.70 -40.21 -12.69
N ALA A 265 9.73 -39.66 -13.41
CA ALA A 265 8.30 -39.83 -13.10
C ALA A 265 7.91 -41.33 -12.98
N THR A 266 8.31 -42.14 -13.97
CA THR A 266 8.09 -43.59 -13.98
C THR A 266 8.72 -44.30 -12.79
N LYS A 267 9.89 -43.84 -12.31
CA LYS A 267 10.53 -44.44 -11.13
C LYS A 267 9.86 -43.99 -9.82
N MET A 268 9.32 -42.77 -9.77
CA MET A 268 8.54 -42.29 -8.63
C MET A 268 7.18 -42.97 -8.50
N LEU A 269 6.57 -43.44 -9.60
CA LEU A 269 5.35 -44.26 -9.54
C LEU A 269 5.53 -45.60 -8.78
N THR A 270 6.76 -46.11 -8.64
CA THR A 270 7.06 -47.30 -7.81
C THR A 270 7.36 -46.97 -6.34
N HIS A 271 7.13 -45.73 -5.89
CA HIS A 271 7.43 -45.30 -4.51
C HIS A 271 6.24 -45.59 -3.58
N GLN A 272 6.51 -46.17 -2.40
CA GLN A 272 5.51 -46.64 -1.43
C GLN A 272 4.32 -45.68 -1.21
N LEU A 273 4.60 -44.38 -1.03
CA LEU A 273 3.58 -43.35 -0.85
C LEU A 273 2.51 -43.32 -1.96
N VAL A 274 2.88 -43.56 -3.23
CA VAL A 274 1.97 -43.48 -4.38
C VAL A 274 1.57 -44.84 -4.94
N SER A 275 2.25 -45.92 -4.55
CA SER A 275 1.93 -47.30 -4.91
C SER A 275 1.07 -48.04 -3.86
N GLN A 276 0.76 -47.41 -2.73
CA GLN A 276 -0.10 -47.98 -1.68
C GLN A 276 -1.56 -48.16 -2.16
N PRO A 277 -2.28 -49.19 -1.67
CA PRO A 277 -3.69 -49.41 -2.00
C PRO A 277 -4.59 -48.30 -1.44
N GLY A 278 -5.85 -48.28 -1.89
CA GLY A 278 -6.87 -47.32 -1.41
C GLY A 278 -6.83 -45.94 -2.07
N LEU A 279 -5.72 -45.54 -2.72
CA LEU A 279 -5.62 -44.25 -3.41
C LEU A 279 -6.56 -44.18 -4.63
N ASN A 280 -7.65 -43.43 -4.49
CA ASN A 280 -8.70 -43.27 -5.50
C ASN A 280 -9.41 -41.90 -5.38
N ARG A 281 -10.18 -41.51 -6.40
CA ARG A 281 -10.86 -40.20 -6.49
C ARG A 281 -11.83 -39.87 -5.35
N GLY A 282 -12.32 -40.88 -4.62
CA GLY A 282 -13.13 -40.68 -3.40
C GLY A 282 -12.43 -39.81 -2.35
N LEU A 283 -11.10 -39.93 -2.21
CA LEU A 283 -10.31 -39.09 -1.31
C LEU A 283 -10.42 -37.59 -1.63
N ILE A 284 -10.65 -37.25 -2.91
CA ILE A 284 -10.86 -35.87 -3.36
C ILE A 284 -12.34 -35.49 -3.29
N LEU A 285 -13.28 -36.41 -3.49
CA LEU A 285 -14.70 -36.16 -3.18
C LEU A 285 -14.89 -35.77 -1.71
N ASP A 286 -14.21 -36.44 -0.77
CA ASP A 286 -14.16 -36.06 0.66
C ASP A 286 -13.65 -34.61 0.87
N LEU A 287 -12.75 -34.13 0.00
CA LEU A 287 -12.22 -32.77 0.02
C LEU A 287 -13.21 -31.76 -0.58
N LEU A 288 -13.91 -32.13 -1.65
CA LEU A 288 -14.97 -31.31 -2.27
C LEU A 288 -16.20 -31.19 -1.36
N ASP A 289 -16.52 -32.21 -0.57
CA ASP A 289 -17.62 -32.12 0.40
C ASP A 289 -17.25 -31.27 1.63
N LYS A 290 -15.97 -31.21 2.04
CA LYS A 290 -15.47 -30.19 2.97
C LYS A 290 -15.56 -28.78 2.39
N LEU A 291 -15.18 -28.60 1.12
CA LEU A 291 -15.28 -27.32 0.41
C LEU A 291 -16.74 -26.83 0.34
N ARG A 292 -17.69 -27.74 0.08
CA ARG A 292 -19.14 -27.48 0.06
C ARG A 292 -19.73 -27.24 1.45
N ASN A 293 -19.20 -27.89 2.50
CA ASN A 293 -19.70 -27.81 3.88
C ASN A 293 -18.61 -27.30 4.87
N PRO A 294 -18.14 -26.04 4.76
CA PRO A 294 -17.04 -25.48 5.55
C PRO A 294 -17.43 -25.12 7.00
N GLY A 295 -18.05 -26.08 7.70
CA GLY A 295 -18.56 -25.95 9.08
C GLY A 295 -19.13 -27.25 9.68
N LYS A 296 -18.91 -28.42 9.06
CA LYS A 296 -19.33 -29.74 9.56
C LYS A 296 -18.18 -30.73 9.82
N GLY A 297 -16.93 -30.25 9.82
CA GLY A 297 -15.77 -31.06 10.19
C GLY A 297 -15.74 -31.33 11.70
N ALA A 298 -15.27 -32.52 12.10
CA ALA A 298 -15.05 -32.86 13.51
C ALA A 298 -13.91 -32.01 14.11
N PRO A 299 -13.95 -31.67 15.41
CA PRO A 299 -12.87 -30.95 16.08
C PRO A 299 -11.64 -31.86 16.24
N VAL A 300 -10.70 -31.74 15.30
CA VAL A 300 -9.32 -32.21 15.51
C VAL A 300 -8.64 -31.12 16.34
N GLY A 301 -8.16 -31.47 17.53
CA GLY A 301 -7.73 -30.51 18.55
C GLY A 301 -6.78 -29.44 18.01
N GLU A 302 -7.28 -28.21 17.92
CA GLU A 302 -6.43 -27.04 17.76
C GLU A 302 -5.65 -26.82 19.06
N ILE A 303 -4.38 -26.42 18.93
CA ILE A 303 -3.58 -25.98 20.08
C ILE A 303 -4.22 -24.70 20.62
N GLU A 304 -4.21 -24.53 21.94
CA GLU A 304 -4.76 -23.35 22.63
C GLU A 304 -3.92 -22.09 22.35
N ASP A 305 -4.02 -21.54 21.13
CA ASP A 305 -3.66 -20.15 20.83
C ASP A 305 -4.65 -19.24 21.59
N GLU A 306 -4.15 -18.50 22.58
CA GLU A 306 -4.95 -17.70 23.52
C GLU A 306 -6.04 -16.87 22.82
N GLU A 307 -7.32 -17.10 23.18
CA GLU A 307 -8.41 -16.23 22.73
C GLU A 307 -8.16 -14.81 23.26
N PRO A 308 -8.00 -13.79 22.40
CA PRO A 308 -7.69 -12.45 22.86
C PRO A 308 -8.88 -11.86 23.61
N GLU A 309 -8.66 -11.56 24.89
CA GLU A 309 -9.65 -11.03 25.84
C GLU A 309 -10.63 -10.03 25.20
N LEU A 310 -11.91 -10.20 25.53
CA LEU A 310 -12.99 -9.29 25.13
C LEU A 310 -12.62 -7.81 25.44
N PRO A 311 -12.41 -6.96 24.41
CA PRO A 311 -12.17 -5.53 24.62
C PRO A 311 -13.41 -4.84 25.24
N PRO A 312 -13.25 -3.64 25.83
CA PRO A 312 -14.30 -2.97 26.59
C PRO A 312 -15.53 -2.59 25.74
N ALA A 313 -16.59 -2.15 26.42
CA ALA A 313 -17.96 -1.95 25.90
C ALA A 313 -18.14 -0.81 24.87
N ILE A 314 -17.36 -0.84 23.79
CA ILE A 314 -17.40 0.12 22.67
C ILE A 314 -18.21 -0.49 21.52
N PRO A 315 -19.19 0.22 20.94
CA PRO A 315 -20.05 -0.34 19.89
C PRO A 315 -19.27 -0.76 18.64
N ARG A 316 -19.47 -2.00 18.17
CA ARG A 316 -18.90 -2.50 16.90
C ARG A 316 -19.38 -1.72 15.66
N ARG A 317 -20.49 -0.99 15.78
CA ARG A 317 -20.99 -0.02 14.81
C ARG A 317 -21.34 1.27 15.55
N ILE A 318 -20.75 2.39 15.14
CA ILE A 318 -20.96 3.73 15.72
C ILE A 318 -21.61 4.59 14.64
N ARG A 319 -22.79 5.15 14.90
CA ARG A 319 -23.47 6.07 13.96
C ARG A 319 -23.04 7.51 14.23
N SER A 320 -22.89 8.30 13.16
CA SER A 320 -22.68 9.75 13.26
C SER A 320 -23.81 10.40 14.07
N THR A 321 -23.45 11.23 15.05
CA THR A 321 -24.39 11.73 16.05
C THR A 321 -25.17 12.95 15.55
N HIS A 322 -26.37 12.71 15.03
CA HIS A 322 -27.35 13.76 14.73
C HIS A 322 -28.20 14.12 15.96
N ARG A 323 -27.55 14.46 17.09
CA ARG A 323 -28.27 14.98 18.26
C ARG A 323 -28.70 16.43 18.04
N ALA A 324 -29.96 16.61 17.63
CA ALA A 324 -30.72 17.72 18.16
C ALA A 324 -30.77 17.57 19.69
N SER A 325 -30.39 18.60 20.45
CA SER A 325 -30.35 18.52 21.91
C SER A 325 -31.76 18.50 22.48
N SER A 326 -32.00 17.66 23.51
CA SER A 326 -33.27 17.62 24.25
C SER A 326 -33.47 18.84 25.18
N LEU A 327 -32.76 19.94 24.90
CA LEU A 327 -32.85 21.24 25.57
C LEU A 327 -32.90 22.41 24.56
N GLY A 328 -33.10 22.15 23.27
CA GLY A 328 -33.46 23.16 22.27
C GLY A 328 -32.34 24.10 21.80
N ILE A 329 -31.11 23.97 22.31
CA ILE A 329 -29.95 24.74 21.84
C ILE A 329 -29.18 23.90 20.80
N PRO A 330 -29.08 24.32 19.53
CA PRO A 330 -28.21 23.66 18.56
C PRO A 330 -26.74 23.94 18.89
N ASP A 331 -25.94 22.88 18.98
CA ASP A 331 -24.48 23.02 18.89
C ASP A 331 -24.10 23.57 17.51
N ALA A 332 -23.32 24.65 17.50
CA ALA A 332 -22.94 25.36 16.29
C ALA A 332 -22.04 24.53 15.35
N ASP A 333 -21.27 23.55 15.84
CA ASP A 333 -20.45 22.66 14.99
C ASP A 333 -21.30 21.55 14.36
N CYS A 334 -22.33 21.03 15.04
CA CYS A 334 -23.25 20.03 14.48
C CYS A 334 -23.84 20.42 13.10
N CYS A 335 -24.06 21.72 12.86
CA CYS A 335 -24.54 22.25 11.57
C CYS A 335 -23.45 22.50 10.51
N ARG A 336 -22.15 22.50 10.86
CA ARG A 336 -21.03 22.79 9.94
C ARG A 336 -20.69 21.58 9.07
N ARG A 337 -21.36 21.46 7.91
CA ARG A 337 -21.02 20.43 6.89
C ARG A 337 -19.71 20.69 6.16
N HIS A 338 -19.29 21.95 6.04
CA HIS A 338 -18.07 22.35 5.33
C HIS A 338 -17.42 23.55 6.03
N MET A 339 -16.08 23.61 6.04
CA MET A 339 -15.31 24.81 6.39
C MET A 339 -14.62 25.37 5.14
N GLU A 340 -15.01 26.57 4.72
CA GLU A 340 -14.36 27.32 3.63
C GLU A 340 -13.12 28.06 4.17
N PHE A 341 -11.97 27.88 3.53
CA PHE A 341 -10.78 28.67 3.86
C PHE A 341 -10.94 30.12 3.36
N ARG A 342 -10.57 31.09 4.19
CA ARG A 342 -10.55 32.52 3.82
C ARG A 342 -9.35 32.76 2.90
N LYS A 343 -9.61 33.07 1.63
CA LYS A 343 -8.58 33.65 0.75
C LYS A 343 -8.07 34.96 1.35
N LEU A 344 -6.76 35.05 1.53
CA LEU A 344 -6.09 36.31 1.85
C LEU A 344 -5.72 36.94 0.51
N ARG A 345 -6.05 38.22 0.31
CA ARG A 345 -5.51 38.96 -0.83
C ARG A 345 -4.05 39.22 -0.50
N GLY A 346 -3.13 38.76 -1.34
CA GLY A 346 -1.78 39.30 -1.34
C GLY A 346 -1.82 40.80 -1.65
N MET A 347 -0.75 41.51 -1.33
CA MET A 347 -0.54 42.85 -1.85
C MET A 347 -0.34 42.74 -3.37
N GLU A 348 -1.42 42.90 -4.12
CA GLU A 348 -1.35 43.13 -5.56
C GLU A 348 -0.54 44.41 -5.78
N SER A 349 0.60 44.29 -6.47
CA SER A 349 1.37 45.44 -6.93
C SER A 349 0.44 46.33 -7.75
N ARG A 350 0.29 47.61 -7.35
CA ARG A 350 -0.62 48.55 -8.03
C ARG A 350 -0.35 48.52 -9.54
N PRO A 351 -1.39 48.46 -10.41
CA PRO A 351 -1.21 48.96 -11.77
C PRO A 351 -0.82 50.44 -11.71
N PRO A 352 -0.01 50.95 -12.66
CA PRO A 352 0.27 52.38 -12.73
C PRO A 352 -1.04 53.17 -12.93
N GLU A 353 -1.14 54.33 -12.29
CA GLU A 353 -2.38 55.11 -12.21
C GLU A 353 -2.71 55.82 -13.54
N ASP A 354 -4.00 55.90 -13.88
CA ASP A 354 -4.50 56.51 -15.12
C ASP A 354 -4.17 58.00 -15.23
N THR A 355 -3.28 58.37 -16.16
CA THR A 355 -3.09 59.76 -16.61
C THR A 355 -4.15 60.14 -17.64
N ALA A 356 -5.39 60.30 -17.18
CA ALA A 356 -6.48 60.76 -18.04
C ALA A 356 -6.28 62.21 -18.54
N ARG A 357 -6.25 62.42 -19.88
CA ARG A 357 -6.80 63.64 -20.51
C ARG A 357 -6.98 63.55 -22.04
N LEU A 358 -8.21 63.89 -22.45
CA LEU A 358 -8.63 64.52 -23.71
C LEU A 358 -8.66 63.69 -25.01
N GLN A 359 -9.78 63.84 -25.72
CA GLN A 359 -10.07 63.35 -27.08
C GLN A 359 -9.55 64.32 -28.16
N PRO A 360 -9.46 63.87 -29.41
CA PRO A 360 -10.26 64.51 -30.47
C PRO A 360 -11.34 63.57 -31.07
N PRO A 361 -12.33 64.11 -31.82
CA PRO A 361 -13.52 63.33 -32.23
C PRO A 361 -13.43 62.72 -33.63
N GLY A 362 -14.06 61.53 -33.78
CA GLY A 362 -14.80 61.06 -34.96
C GLY A 362 -14.07 60.83 -36.29
N ASP A 363 -14.24 59.63 -36.88
CA ASP A 363 -15.13 59.54 -38.04
C ASP A 363 -15.65 58.12 -38.36
N PHE A 364 -16.54 58.04 -39.36
CA PHE A 364 -17.45 56.95 -39.71
C PHE A 364 -16.87 55.61 -40.24
N LYS A 365 -17.70 54.54 -40.09
CA LYS A 365 -17.82 53.31 -40.93
C LYS A 365 -16.64 52.31 -40.87
N SER A 366 -16.81 51.02 -41.21
CA SER A 366 -17.99 50.13 -41.25
C SER A 366 -17.54 48.69 -41.52
N GLY A 367 -18.37 47.69 -41.19
CA GLY A 367 -18.30 46.37 -41.80
C GLY A 367 -17.90 45.22 -40.86
N SER A 368 -18.43 44.04 -41.17
CA SER A 368 -18.15 42.77 -40.50
C SER A 368 -17.86 41.71 -41.58
N PRO A 369 -17.84 40.40 -41.29
CA PRO A 369 -16.70 39.68 -40.72
C PRO A 369 -16.28 38.48 -41.60
N ARG A 370 -15.25 37.71 -41.18
CA ARG A 370 -15.14 36.22 -41.22
C ARG A 370 -13.73 35.69 -41.51
N ARG A 371 -13.44 34.52 -40.91
CA ARG A 371 -12.65 33.37 -41.43
C ARG A 371 -11.16 33.63 -41.77
N ASN A 372 -10.25 32.67 -41.77
CA ASN A 372 -10.04 31.31 -41.21
C ASN A 372 -8.90 30.78 -42.10
N LEU A 373 -7.80 30.25 -41.54
CA LEU A 373 -6.86 29.34 -42.24
C LEU A 373 -6.09 29.96 -43.44
N SER A 374 -4.92 29.49 -43.87
CA SER A 374 -3.96 28.51 -43.32
C SER A 374 -2.65 28.60 -44.10
N GLU A 375 -1.50 28.48 -43.39
CA GLU A 375 -0.26 27.81 -43.81
C GLU A 375 0.52 28.31 -45.06
N SER A 376 1.80 27.91 -45.11
CA SER A 376 2.70 27.87 -46.29
C SER A 376 3.24 29.20 -46.87
N ASP A 377 4.52 29.35 -47.25
CA ASP A 377 5.81 28.69 -46.92
C ASP A 377 6.97 29.61 -47.43
N ASP A 378 8.23 29.17 -47.29
CA ASP A 378 9.44 29.59 -48.07
C ASP A 378 9.96 31.05 -47.87
N ASP A 379 11.26 31.38 -47.94
CA ASP A 379 12.48 30.60 -48.27
C ASP A 379 13.78 31.36 -47.82
N TYR A 380 14.91 30.64 -47.66
CA TYR A 380 16.36 31.02 -47.70
C TYR A 380 16.88 32.38 -47.09
N ASP A 381 18.12 32.52 -46.61
CA ASP A 381 19.15 31.63 -46.02
C ASP A 381 20.31 32.54 -45.56
N ASP A 382 21.05 32.20 -44.51
CA ASP A 382 22.43 32.70 -44.33
C ASP A 382 23.19 31.87 -43.28
N VAL A 383 24.41 31.44 -43.62
CA VAL A 383 25.24 30.54 -42.79
C VAL A 383 26.70 30.97 -42.80
N ASP A 384 27.33 31.05 -41.63
CA ASP A 384 28.79 30.94 -41.55
C ASP A 384 29.30 30.52 -40.15
N ILE A 385 30.12 29.46 -40.12
CA ILE A 385 30.88 28.99 -38.94
C ILE A 385 32.17 28.31 -39.44
N PRO A 386 33.35 28.79 -39.01
CA PRO A 386 34.43 27.86 -38.68
C PRO A 386 35.03 28.03 -37.27
N THR A 387 35.54 26.92 -36.73
CA THR A 387 36.25 26.73 -35.44
C THR A 387 37.79 26.67 -35.68
N PRO A 388 38.64 26.22 -34.73
CA PRO A 388 38.95 26.66 -33.35
C PRO A 388 40.47 26.95 -33.13
N ALA A 389 40.91 27.40 -31.92
CA ALA A 389 42.32 27.37 -31.46
C ALA A 389 42.47 27.51 -29.92
N GLU A 390 43.70 27.34 -29.38
CA GLU A 390 44.03 27.19 -27.95
C GLU A 390 44.99 28.28 -27.36
N ASP A 391 45.03 28.34 -26.01
CA ASP A 391 46.25 28.25 -25.16
C ASP A 391 46.77 29.42 -24.24
N THR A 392 47.19 29.03 -23.02
CA THR A 392 48.02 29.66 -21.94
C THR A 392 47.59 30.89 -21.08
N PRO A 393 47.91 30.89 -19.75
CA PRO A 393 47.74 32.01 -18.77
C PRO A 393 49.08 32.62 -18.25
N PRO A 394 49.10 33.70 -17.41
CA PRO A 394 49.37 33.59 -15.94
C PRO A 394 48.79 34.82 -15.12
N PRO A 395 49.26 35.28 -13.91
CA PRO A 395 50.16 34.73 -12.87
C PRO A 395 49.68 34.83 -11.37
N LEU A 396 50.55 34.41 -10.45
CA LEU A 396 50.56 34.55 -8.96
C LEU A 396 52.05 34.67 -8.50
N PRO A 397 52.48 34.81 -7.21
CA PRO A 397 51.81 35.09 -5.92
C PRO A 397 52.41 36.37 -5.24
N PRO A 398 52.55 36.54 -3.88
CA PRO A 398 53.49 35.76 -3.04
C PRO A 398 53.01 35.36 -1.62
N LYS A 399 53.70 34.39 -1.01
CA LYS A 399 53.72 34.07 0.44
C LYS A 399 55.16 33.92 0.92
N PRO A 400 55.48 34.33 2.17
CA PRO A 400 56.48 33.62 2.97
C PRO A 400 56.08 33.43 4.45
N LYS A 401 56.63 32.48 5.24
CA LYS A 401 57.34 31.21 4.97
C LYS A 401 57.32 30.35 6.26
N PHE A 402 57.41 29.03 6.11
CA PHE A 402 57.88 27.97 7.04
C PHE A 402 58.37 28.38 8.46
N ARG A 403 58.06 27.60 9.52
CA ARG A 403 58.73 26.30 9.80
C ARG A 403 57.99 25.38 10.79
N SER A 404 58.16 24.08 10.60
CA SER A 404 58.29 23.04 11.63
C SER A 404 59.77 22.59 11.66
N PRO A 405 60.30 21.78 12.62
CA PRO A 405 59.83 20.39 12.85
C PRO A 405 59.93 19.84 14.31
N SER A 406 59.37 18.63 14.46
CA SER A 406 59.85 17.46 15.25
C SER A 406 60.40 17.57 16.69
N ASP A 407 59.84 16.68 17.50
CA ASP A 407 60.50 15.66 18.34
C ASP A 407 60.59 15.79 19.88
N GLU A 408 60.67 14.60 20.47
CA GLU A 408 60.87 14.21 21.88
C GLU A 408 59.83 14.64 22.95
N GLY A 409 59.47 13.66 23.79
CA GLY A 409 59.05 13.87 25.19
C GLY A 409 60.20 13.46 26.12
N PRO A 410 59.97 12.90 27.33
CA PRO A 410 58.72 12.74 28.07
C PRO A 410 58.74 13.50 29.42
N GLY A 411 57.62 13.47 30.17
CA GLY A 411 57.67 13.88 31.59
C GLY A 411 56.33 14.22 32.24
N GLY A 412 55.84 13.33 33.11
CA GLY A 412 55.22 13.75 34.38
C GLY A 412 56.28 13.69 35.50
N PRO A 413 55.94 13.79 36.79
CA PRO A 413 54.58 13.75 37.37
C PRO A 413 54.26 14.88 38.38
N GLY A 414 52.96 15.00 38.75
CA GLY A 414 52.51 15.68 39.97
C GLY A 414 52.68 17.21 40.01
N ASP A 415 52.28 17.89 41.09
CA ASP A 415 51.30 17.50 42.13
C ASP A 415 50.66 18.77 42.73
N ASP A 416 49.74 18.58 43.68
CA ASP A 416 49.07 19.55 44.58
C ASP A 416 49.71 20.95 44.83
N GLY A 417 48.84 21.93 45.15
CA GLY A 417 49.22 22.94 46.17
C GLY A 417 48.95 24.42 45.88
N GLN A 418 47.73 24.87 46.17
CA GLN A 418 47.44 26.07 47.00
C GLN A 418 48.53 27.16 47.21
N LEU A 419 48.25 28.41 46.81
CA LEU A 419 47.90 29.53 47.74
C LEU A 419 47.70 30.88 47.02
N SER A 420 47.02 31.82 47.68
CA SER A 420 46.83 33.22 47.26
C SER A 420 47.40 34.19 48.31
N PRO A 421 47.54 35.49 47.97
CA PRO A 421 46.66 36.51 48.57
C PRO A 421 46.08 37.44 47.48
N GLY A 422 44.84 37.96 47.61
CA GLY A 422 44.47 39.11 48.48
C GLY A 422 44.47 40.39 47.62
N VAL A 423 43.47 41.30 47.64
CA VAL A 423 42.68 41.84 48.76
C VAL A 423 41.33 42.41 48.25
N LEU A 424 40.23 42.06 48.93
CA LEU A 424 39.06 42.86 49.40
C LEU A 424 38.53 44.08 48.55
N VAL A 425 37.24 44.46 48.55
CA VAL A 425 36.14 44.19 49.50
C VAL A 425 34.72 44.45 48.92
N ARG A 426 33.74 43.57 49.26
CA ARG A 426 32.29 43.78 49.62
C ARG A 426 31.37 44.71 48.76
N CYS A 427 30.03 44.65 48.79
CA CYS A 427 28.95 43.82 49.41
C CYS A 427 27.67 44.15 48.58
N ALA A 428 26.49 43.51 48.65
CA ALA A 428 25.91 42.25 49.12
C ALA A 428 24.37 42.38 48.90
N SER A 429 23.60 41.29 49.05
CA SER A 429 22.20 41.15 48.60
C SER A 429 21.11 41.65 49.58
N GLY A 430 19.87 41.80 49.08
CA GLY A 430 18.66 42.07 49.87
C GLY A 430 17.34 41.61 49.17
N PRO A 431 16.28 41.18 49.91
CA PRO A 431 15.05 40.59 49.34
C PRO A 431 13.77 41.46 49.47
N PRO A 432 12.65 41.10 48.80
CA PRO A 432 11.35 41.75 48.96
C PRO A 432 10.36 41.02 49.92
N PRO A 433 9.78 41.70 50.94
CA PRO A 433 8.70 41.18 51.79
C PRO A 433 7.29 41.72 51.40
N ARG A 434 6.29 41.52 52.29
CA ARG A 434 4.83 41.59 52.01
C ARG A 434 4.12 42.92 52.36
N THR A 435 2.84 42.95 51.99
CA THR A 435 1.76 43.94 52.26
C THR A 435 1.47 44.25 53.74
N PRO A 436 0.71 45.34 53.98
CA PRO A 436 -0.36 45.36 54.99
C PRO A 436 -1.77 45.65 54.41
N HIS A 437 -2.82 45.50 55.23
CA HIS A 437 -4.26 45.59 54.90
C HIS A 437 -5.06 46.32 56.02
N LEU A 438 -6.40 46.38 55.88
CA LEU A 438 -7.46 46.78 56.85
C LEU A 438 -7.88 48.28 56.76
N GLY A 439 -9.16 48.69 56.96
CA GLY A 439 -10.38 47.97 57.41
C GLY A 439 -11.72 48.59 56.90
N PRO A 440 -12.92 48.14 57.37
CA PRO A 440 -14.18 48.15 56.57
C PRO A 440 -15.43 48.76 57.30
N PRO A 441 -16.71 48.47 56.92
CA PRO A 441 -17.44 48.77 55.68
C PRO A 441 -18.58 49.83 55.92
N PRO A 442 -19.95 49.63 55.97
CA PRO A 442 -20.88 48.50 55.70
C PRO A 442 -22.06 48.74 54.70
N ALA A 443 -22.60 47.62 54.19
CA ALA A 443 -23.95 47.26 53.68
C ALA A 443 -25.06 48.27 53.27
N THR A 444 -25.78 47.95 52.17
CA THR A 444 -27.24 47.62 52.22
C THR A 444 -27.74 46.80 51.00
N ARG A 445 -29.02 46.37 51.03
CA ARG A 445 -29.63 45.26 50.27
C ARG A 445 -30.27 45.65 48.91
N SER A 446 -30.44 44.67 48.03
CA SER A 446 -31.45 44.58 46.94
C SER A 446 -32.91 44.64 47.48
N PRO A 447 -34.00 44.86 46.68
CA PRO A 447 -34.44 43.88 45.66
C PRO A 447 -35.39 44.36 44.51
N HIS A 448 -35.89 43.37 43.74
CA HIS A 448 -37.18 43.28 43.00
C HIS A 448 -37.60 44.23 41.85
N LEU A 449 -37.87 43.57 40.70
CA LEU A 449 -39.09 43.61 39.87
C LEU A 449 -39.99 44.87 39.87
N THR A 450 -40.30 45.35 38.67
CA THR A 450 -41.69 45.66 38.27
C THR A 450 -41.82 45.56 36.75
N ALA A 451 -43.03 45.27 36.26
CA ALA A 451 -43.36 45.26 34.84
C ALA A 451 -44.48 46.26 34.57
N HIS A 452 -44.42 46.97 33.45
CA HIS A 452 -45.54 47.75 32.93
C HIS A 452 -45.72 47.44 31.44
N SER A 453 -46.98 47.30 31.06
CA SER A 453 -47.44 46.99 29.71
C SER A 453 -48.35 48.12 29.23
N GLU A 454 -48.31 48.41 27.93
CA GLU A 454 -49.40 49.11 27.24
C GLU A 454 -50.01 48.20 26.18
N PRO A 455 -51.34 48.00 26.17
CA PRO A 455 -52.05 47.20 25.19
C PRO A 455 -52.75 48.06 24.12
N SER A 456 -53.45 47.38 23.20
CA SER A 456 -54.15 47.93 22.01
C SER A 456 -53.20 48.33 20.86
N LEU A 457 -53.60 48.21 19.59
CA LEU A 457 -54.92 47.89 19.03
C LEU A 457 -54.97 46.53 18.32
N TRP A 458 -56.02 45.76 18.60
CA TRP A 458 -56.58 44.76 17.69
C TRP A 458 -57.91 45.30 17.17
N ASN A 459 -58.13 45.22 15.85
CA ASN A 459 -59.40 44.69 15.33
C ASN A 459 -59.25 44.25 13.86
N PRO A 460 -59.83 43.12 13.44
CA PRO A 460 -59.70 42.59 12.08
C PRO A 460 -60.88 42.97 11.16
N ALA A 461 -60.65 42.92 9.85
CA ALA A 461 -61.69 42.83 8.81
C ALA A 461 -61.25 41.83 7.71
N PRO A 462 -62.17 41.17 6.98
CA PRO A 462 -61.86 39.84 6.42
C PRO A 462 -61.77 39.71 4.89
N ARG A 463 -60.87 38.82 4.45
CA ARG A 463 -60.90 37.92 3.28
C ARG A 463 -61.46 38.39 1.93
N GLU A 464 -60.66 38.16 0.88
CA GLU A 464 -61.02 37.21 -0.19
C GLU A 464 -59.76 36.40 -0.64
N PRO A 465 -59.91 35.24 -1.33
CA PRO A 465 -58.79 34.35 -1.66
C PRO A 465 -58.43 34.31 -3.15
N ASP A 466 -57.13 34.19 -3.48
CA ASP A 466 -56.55 33.14 -4.36
C ASP A 466 -55.14 33.49 -4.85
N GLN A 467 -54.13 32.89 -4.19
CA GLN A 467 -52.84 32.52 -4.81
C GLN A 467 -52.00 31.67 -3.84
N PRO A 468 -51.45 30.52 -4.26
CA PRO A 468 -50.47 29.79 -3.45
C PRO A 468 -49.15 30.56 -3.40
N PRO A 469 -48.47 30.66 -2.24
CA PRO A 469 -47.23 31.42 -2.13
C PRO A 469 -46.11 30.77 -2.96
N LEU A 470 -45.58 31.51 -3.93
CA LEU A 470 -44.39 31.12 -4.68
C LEU A 470 -43.21 30.94 -3.72
N LEU A 471 -42.76 29.69 -3.56
CA LEU A 471 -41.53 29.40 -2.83
C LEU A 471 -40.37 30.18 -3.46
N PRO A 472 -39.53 30.89 -2.68
CA PRO A 472 -38.36 31.55 -3.22
C PRO A 472 -37.45 30.51 -3.89
N PRO A 473 -36.90 30.79 -5.09
CA PRO A 473 -36.06 29.83 -5.78
C PRO A 473 -34.90 29.41 -4.89
N LYS A 474 -34.66 28.10 -4.77
CA LYS A 474 -33.53 27.57 -3.99
C LYS A 474 -32.27 28.28 -4.46
N LYS A 475 -31.66 29.07 -3.57
CA LYS A 475 -30.31 29.60 -3.76
C LYS A 475 -29.34 28.42 -3.76
N GLU A 476 -29.16 27.83 -4.93
CA GLU A 476 -28.09 26.88 -5.20
C GLU A 476 -26.77 27.55 -4.78
N LYS A 477 -26.07 26.95 -3.81
CA LYS A 477 -24.80 27.50 -3.32
C LYS A 477 -23.76 27.30 -4.41
N MET A 478 -23.67 28.28 -5.30
CA MET A 478 -22.65 28.43 -6.34
C MET A 478 -21.27 28.13 -5.75
N ARG A 479 -20.74 26.92 -5.98
CA ARG A 479 -19.44 26.48 -5.44
C ARG A 479 -18.36 27.48 -5.91
N ARG A 480 -17.80 28.24 -4.97
CA ARG A 480 -16.71 29.19 -5.22
C ARG A 480 -15.46 28.44 -5.67
N LYS A 481 -15.26 28.32 -6.98
CA LYS A 481 -14.11 27.62 -7.57
C LYS A 481 -12.79 28.17 -6.99
N GLY A 482 -11.96 27.29 -6.42
CA GLY A 482 -10.59 27.58 -5.99
C GLY A 482 -10.37 28.07 -4.55
N CYS A 483 -11.33 27.90 -3.63
CA CYS A 483 -11.01 27.82 -2.20
C CYS A 483 -10.73 26.35 -1.82
N ALA A 484 -9.85 26.11 -0.86
CA ALA A 484 -9.75 24.81 -0.19
C ALA A 484 -10.99 24.58 0.69
N LEU A 485 -11.37 23.31 0.90
CA LEU A 485 -12.58 22.95 1.65
C LEU A 485 -12.34 21.74 2.58
N LEU A 486 -12.59 21.88 3.88
CA LEU A 486 -12.74 20.73 4.77
C LEU A 486 -14.20 20.29 4.78
N VAL A 487 -14.47 19.03 4.44
CA VAL A 487 -15.81 18.42 4.35
C VAL A 487 -16.04 17.49 5.54
N LYS A 488 -17.10 17.69 6.34
CA LYS A 488 -17.39 16.86 7.51
C LYS A 488 -17.80 15.45 7.06
N LEU A 489 -17.06 14.43 7.50
CA LEU A 489 -17.33 13.02 7.26
C LEU A 489 -18.10 12.36 8.41
N PHE A 490 -17.86 12.76 9.66
CA PHE A 490 -18.46 12.13 10.84
C PHE A 490 -18.64 13.13 11.98
N ASN A 491 -19.76 13.05 12.70
CA ASN A 491 -20.08 13.93 13.83
C ASN A 491 -20.05 13.16 15.16
N GLY A 492 -19.24 13.61 16.13
CA GLY A 492 -19.10 13.00 17.45
C GLY A 492 -18.48 11.60 17.44
N CYS A 493 -17.28 11.46 16.85
CA CYS A 493 -16.48 10.25 16.91
C CYS A 493 -15.90 10.05 18.32
N PRO A 494 -16.15 8.91 18.99
CA PRO A 494 -15.58 8.64 20.31
C PRO A 494 -14.18 8.00 20.26
N LEU A 495 -13.69 7.61 19.07
CA LEU A 495 -12.48 6.81 18.90
C LEU A 495 -11.20 7.65 19.04
N ARG A 496 -10.16 7.10 19.67
CA ARG A 496 -8.84 7.74 19.71
C ARG A 496 -8.00 7.34 18.49
N ILE A 497 -8.22 8.03 17.38
CA ILE A 497 -7.58 7.76 16.08
C ILE A 497 -6.09 8.18 16.09
N HIS A 498 -5.25 7.31 15.53
CA HIS A 498 -3.82 7.52 15.29
C HIS A 498 -3.48 7.61 13.80
N SER A 499 -4.14 6.80 12.97
CA SER A 499 -3.77 6.64 11.56
C SER A 499 -4.98 6.48 10.66
N THR A 500 -4.86 6.88 9.39
CA THR A 500 -5.94 6.84 8.40
C THR A 500 -5.41 6.39 7.04
N ALA A 501 -6.18 5.57 6.32
CA ALA A 501 -5.84 5.10 4.99
C ALA A 501 -7.09 5.10 4.07
N ALA A 502 -6.91 5.41 2.79
CA ALA A 502 -8.00 5.41 1.81
C ALA A 502 -8.08 4.07 1.07
N TRP A 503 -9.29 3.59 0.77
CA TRP A 503 -9.51 2.40 -0.05
C TRP A 503 -10.69 2.61 -0.99
N MET A 504 -10.72 1.87 -2.11
CA MET A 504 -11.82 1.88 -3.07
C MET A 504 -12.28 0.45 -3.29
N HIS A 505 -13.57 0.19 -3.11
CA HIS A 505 -14.12 -1.15 -3.21
C HIS A 505 -13.99 -1.66 -4.67
N PRO A 506 -13.36 -2.83 -4.92
CA PRO A 506 -12.92 -3.22 -6.27
C PRO A 506 -14.07 -3.45 -7.25
N SER A 507 -15.23 -3.91 -6.79
CA SER A 507 -16.45 -4.09 -7.60
C SER A 507 -17.28 -2.80 -7.71
N THR A 508 -17.85 -2.32 -6.60
CA THR A 508 -18.80 -1.19 -6.56
C THR A 508 -18.17 0.19 -6.80
N LYS A 509 -16.85 0.33 -6.62
CA LYS A 509 -16.08 1.59 -6.67
C LYS A 509 -16.34 2.59 -5.54
N ASP A 510 -17.05 2.18 -4.48
CA ASP A 510 -17.31 3.03 -3.32
C ASP A 510 -16.02 3.42 -2.59
N GLN A 511 -15.93 4.69 -2.19
CA GLN A 511 -14.75 5.26 -1.54
C GLN A 511 -14.86 5.07 -0.03
N HIS A 512 -13.89 4.37 0.55
CA HIS A 512 -13.86 4.05 1.97
C HIS A 512 -12.69 4.72 2.67
N LEU A 513 -12.91 5.15 3.91
CA LEU A 513 -11.87 5.61 4.83
C LEU A 513 -11.67 4.56 5.92
N LEU A 514 -10.44 4.09 6.08
CA LEU A 514 -10.02 3.17 7.12
C LEU A 514 -9.35 3.97 8.24
N LEU A 515 -9.75 3.73 9.49
CA LEU A 515 -9.24 4.41 10.69
C LEU A 515 -8.55 3.39 11.60
N GLY A 516 -7.30 3.65 11.99
CA GLY A 516 -6.57 2.91 13.01
C GLY A 516 -6.55 3.70 14.30
N ALA A 517 -7.07 3.10 15.38
CA ALA A 517 -7.31 3.76 16.66
C ALA A 517 -6.91 2.87 17.84
N GLU A 518 -6.98 3.40 19.08
CA GLU A 518 -6.75 2.61 20.31
C GLU A 518 -7.66 1.37 20.40
N GLU A 519 -8.88 1.48 19.89
CA GLU A 519 -9.93 0.48 19.97
C GLU A 519 -9.75 -0.63 18.91
N GLY A 520 -9.16 -0.30 17.75
CA GLY A 520 -8.97 -1.21 16.63
C GLY A 520 -8.97 -0.52 15.26
N ILE A 521 -9.28 -1.30 14.21
CA ILE A 521 -9.44 -0.83 12.84
C ILE A 521 -10.93 -0.68 12.53
N PHE A 522 -11.34 0.52 12.12
CA PHE A 522 -12.70 0.84 11.69
C PHE A 522 -12.74 1.22 10.21
N ILE A 523 -13.89 1.05 9.57
CA ILE A 523 -14.18 1.51 8.21
C ILE A 523 -15.38 2.47 8.21
N LEU A 524 -15.31 3.48 7.34
CA LEU A 524 -16.39 4.40 6.98
C LEU A 524 -16.55 4.37 5.46
N ASN A 525 -17.74 4.03 4.96
CA ASN A 525 -18.08 4.27 3.56
C ASN A 525 -18.42 5.75 3.37
N ARG A 526 -17.81 6.43 2.39
CA ARG A 526 -18.09 7.83 2.05
C ARG A 526 -19.24 7.99 1.05
N ASN A 527 -19.72 6.88 0.48
CA ASN A 527 -20.84 6.85 -0.45
C ASN A 527 -22.20 6.63 0.25
N ASP A 528 -22.22 6.22 1.52
CA ASP A 528 -23.47 5.96 2.28
C ASP A 528 -24.20 7.25 2.68
N GLN A 529 -25.53 7.17 2.78
CA GLN A 529 -26.37 8.29 3.22
C GLN A 529 -26.28 8.54 4.74
N GLU A 530 -26.08 7.49 5.54
CA GLU A 530 -25.75 7.60 6.97
C GLU A 530 -24.26 7.31 7.17
N ALA A 531 -23.51 8.29 7.67
CA ALA A 531 -22.12 8.07 8.05
C ALA A 531 -22.05 7.13 9.27
N THR A 532 -21.59 5.90 9.06
CA THR A 532 -21.40 4.90 10.14
C THR A 532 -19.97 4.35 10.12
N LEU A 533 -19.40 4.22 11.32
CA LEU A 533 -18.10 3.61 11.56
C LEU A 533 -18.29 2.18 12.02
N GLU A 534 -17.62 1.23 11.38
CA GLU A 534 -17.77 -0.20 11.66
C GLU A 534 -16.42 -0.87 11.94
N MET A 535 -16.35 -1.63 13.03
CA MET A 535 -15.12 -2.29 13.46
C MET A 535 -14.83 -3.52 12.59
N LEU A 536 -13.69 -3.51 11.89
CA LEU A 536 -13.17 -4.62 11.10
C LEU A 536 -12.28 -5.55 11.94
N PHE A 537 -11.36 -4.97 12.71
CA PHE A 537 -10.35 -5.69 13.48
C PHE A 537 -10.26 -5.11 14.89
N SER A 538 -10.30 -5.96 15.91
CA SER A 538 -10.25 -5.58 17.32
C SER A 538 -8.81 -5.61 17.84
N GLY A 539 -8.36 -4.50 18.42
CA GLY A 539 -7.04 -4.38 19.04
C GLY A 539 -6.24 -3.21 18.50
N ARG A 540 -5.77 -2.34 19.42
CA ARG A 540 -4.97 -1.14 19.22
C ARG A 540 -4.14 -1.12 17.93
N THR A 541 -4.43 -0.16 17.06
CA THR A 541 -3.71 0.09 15.80
C THR A 541 -3.13 1.50 15.78
N THR A 542 -1.81 1.62 15.63
CA THR A 542 -1.11 2.93 15.62
C THR A 542 -0.76 3.42 14.21
N TRP A 543 -0.73 2.53 13.21
CA TRP A 543 -0.39 2.86 11.82
C TRP A 543 -1.16 2.00 10.83
N LEU A 544 -1.56 2.58 9.70
CA LEU A 544 -2.23 1.91 8.57
C LEU A 544 -1.58 2.29 7.22
N TYR A 545 -1.59 1.37 6.27
CA TYR A 545 -1.35 1.63 4.84
C TYR A 545 -2.13 0.64 3.97
N SER A 546 -2.84 1.13 2.95
CA SER A 546 -3.66 0.33 2.04
C SER A 546 -3.04 0.23 0.64
N ILE A 547 -3.02 -0.97 0.06
CA ILE A 547 -2.63 -1.21 -1.33
C ILE A 547 -3.46 -2.35 -1.94
N ASN A 548 -4.00 -2.12 -3.13
CA ASN A 548 -4.99 -3.00 -3.78
C ASN A 548 -6.15 -3.37 -2.83
N ASN A 549 -6.24 -4.63 -2.38
CA ASN A 549 -7.22 -5.13 -1.41
C ASN A 549 -6.58 -5.55 -0.07
N VAL A 550 -5.33 -5.15 0.17
CA VAL A 550 -4.55 -5.48 1.35
C VAL A 550 -4.39 -4.24 2.23
N LEU A 551 -4.72 -4.38 3.51
CA LEU A 551 -4.41 -3.39 4.54
C LEU A 551 -3.21 -3.88 5.33
N MET A 552 -2.18 -3.05 5.42
CA MET A 552 -1.09 -3.20 6.37
C MET A 552 -1.42 -2.43 7.64
N SER A 553 -1.16 -3.01 8.82
CA SER A 553 -1.34 -2.31 10.09
C SER A 553 -0.21 -2.59 11.08
N LEU A 554 0.10 -1.62 11.93
CA LEU A 554 0.90 -1.84 13.14
C LEU A 554 -0.05 -1.95 14.33
N SER A 555 -0.22 -3.16 14.86
CA SER A 555 -1.30 -3.47 15.81
C SER A 555 -0.91 -4.40 16.96
N GLY A 556 -1.63 -4.31 18.08
CA GLY A 556 -1.57 -5.22 19.25
C GLY A 556 -0.99 -4.60 20.53
N LYS A 557 -1.19 -5.28 21.68
CA LYS A 557 -0.62 -4.88 23.00
C LYS A 557 0.92 -4.84 22.93
N THR A 558 1.53 -5.92 22.45
CA THR A 558 2.87 -5.87 21.83
C THR A 558 2.65 -5.61 20.33
N PRO A 559 3.15 -4.51 19.76
CA PRO A 559 2.93 -4.23 18.34
C PRO A 559 3.61 -5.26 17.43
N TYR A 560 2.92 -5.63 16.36
CA TYR A 560 3.42 -6.39 15.21
C TYR A 560 2.90 -5.76 13.92
N LEU A 561 3.62 -5.97 12.82
CA LEU A 561 3.12 -5.66 11.49
C LEU A 561 2.17 -6.78 11.03
N TYR A 562 0.94 -6.43 10.69
CA TYR A 562 -0.08 -7.33 10.14
C TYR A 562 -0.38 -6.98 8.68
N SER A 563 -0.77 -8.00 7.92
CA SER A 563 -1.33 -7.89 6.57
C SER A 563 -2.73 -8.50 6.56
N HIS A 564 -3.75 -7.69 6.27
CA HIS A 564 -5.16 -8.07 6.31
C HIS A 564 -5.78 -8.04 4.92
N SER A 565 -6.66 -9.01 4.61
CA SER A 565 -7.55 -8.93 3.45
C SER A 565 -8.73 -8.02 3.79
N ILE A 566 -8.86 -6.87 3.11
CA ILE A 566 -9.94 -5.91 3.39
C ILE A 566 -11.31 -6.54 3.09
N LEU A 567 -11.41 -7.27 1.98
CA LEU A 567 -12.61 -8.02 1.61
C LEU A 567 -12.92 -9.12 2.64
N GLY A 568 -11.92 -9.89 3.08
CA GLY A 568 -12.11 -10.94 4.08
C GLY A 568 -12.53 -10.41 5.45
N LEU A 569 -12.13 -9.18 5.82
CA LEU A 569 -12.61 -8.51 7.03
C LEU A 569 -14.09 -8.13 6.90
N LEU A 570 -14.51 -7.64 5.73
CA LEU A 570 -15.91 -7.29 5.43
C LEU A 570 -16.82 -8.53 5.39
N GLU A 571 -16.40 -9.60 4.71
CA GLU A 571 -17.11 -10.89 4.67
C GLU A 571 -17.28 -11.50 6.08
N ARG A 572 -16.23 -11.43 6.93
CA ARG A 572 -16.29 -11.91 8.32
C ARG A 572 -17.18 -11.04 9.22
N LYS A 573 -17.38 -9.76 8.89
CA LYS A 573 -18.40 -8.89 9.50
C LYS A 573 -19.81 -9.36 9.12
N GLU A 574 -20.08 -9.58 7.82
CA GLU A 574 -21.40 -10.01 7.34
C GLU A 574 -21.84 -11.35 7.95
N ALA A 575 -20.94 -12.35 7.96
CA ALA A 575 -21.21 -13.66 8.56
C ALA A 575 -21.52 -13.59 10.07
N ARG A 576 -21.02 -12.57 10.77
CA ARG A 576 -21.29 -12.31 12.20
C ARG A 576 -22.56 -11.49 12.45
N ALA A 577 -23.21 -10.97 11.42
CA ALA A 577 -24.37 -10.07 11.53
C ALA A 577 -25.74 -10.79 11.46
N GLY A 578 -25.76 -12.12 11.30
CA GLY A 578 -26.98 -12.93 11.44
C GLY A 578 -28.02 -12.80 10.32
N SER A 579 -27.64 -12.27 9.15
CA SER A 579 -28.55 -12.18 8.00
C SER A 579 -29.02 -13.57 7.55
N PRO A 580 -30.32 -13.78 7.25
CA PRO A 580 -30.80 -15.04 6.71
C PRO A 580 -30.15 -15.35 5.36
N ILE A 581 -29.76 -16.60 5.15
CA ILE A 581 -29.01 -17.03 3.97
C ILE A 581 -29.96 -17.13 2.77
N ALA A 582 -29.98 -16.10 1.93
CA ALA A 582 -30.55 -16.21 0.58
C ALA A 582 -29.78 -17.27 -0.22
N HIS A 583 -30.51 -18.16 -0.92
CA HIS A 583 -30.01 -19.37 -1.60
C HIS A 583 -28.60 -19.23 -2.20
N ILE A 584 -27.60 -19.78 -1.50
CA ILE A 584 -26.21 -19.77 -1.99
C ILE A 584 -26.05 -20.86 -3.05
N SER A 585 -25.93 -20.44 -4.31
CA SER A 585 -25.46 -21.30 -5.40
C SER A 585 -24.04 -21.84 -5.09
N PRO A 586 -23.72 -23.13 -5.35
CA PRO A 586 -22.45 -23.75 -4.94
C PRO A 586 -21.16 -23.06 -5.41
N HIS A 587 -21.22 -22.18 -6.41
CA HIS A 587 -20.03 -21.54 -6.99
C HIS A 587 -19.61 -20.21 -6.33
N ARG A 588 -20.28 -19.76 -5.25
CA ARG A 588 -19.84 -18.60 -4.42
C ARG A 588 -18.81 -18.98 -3.34
N LEU A 589 -18.27 -20.20 -3.34
CA LEU A 589 -17.33 -20.69 -2.33
C LEU A 589 -15.85 -20.34 -2.60
N LEU A 590 -15.51 -19.84 -3.80
CA LEU A 590 -14.14 -19.54 -4.27
C LEU A 590 -13.51 -18.26 -3.67
N ALA A 591 -13.86 -17.90 -2.45
CA ALA A 591 -13.33 -16.74 -1.73
C ALA A 591 -13.37 -16.96 -0.20
N ARG A 592 -12.69 -18.00 0.30
CA ARG A 592 -12.65 -18.30 1.75
C ARG A 592 -11.25 -18.67 2.26
N LYS A 593 -10.27 -17.79 2.05
CA LYS A 593 -9.01 -17.85 2.82
C LYS A 593 -9.32 -17.55 4.29
N ASN A 594 -9.38 -18.58 5.13
CA ASN A 594 -9.61 -18.41 6.58
C ASN A 594 -8.42 -17.80 7.35
N ILE A 595 -7.39 -17.30 6.65
CA ILE A 595 -6.41 -16.34 7.19
C ILE A 595 -6.75 -14.95 6.64
N VAL A 596 -7.77 -14.32 7.24
CA VAL A 596 -8.20 -12.95 6.94
C VAL A 596 -7.17 -11.91 7.39
N SER A 597 -6.29 -12.26 8.32
CA SER A 597 -5.25 -11.39 8.88
C SER A 597 -4.01 -12.21 9.21
N THR A 598 -2.88 -11.88 8.58
CA THR A 598 -1.60 -12.57 8.74
C THR A 598 -0.64 -11.67 9.52
N LYS A 599 -0.13 -12.19 10.64
CA LYS A 599 0.97 -11.58 11.41
C LYS A 599 2.28 -11.77 10.64
N ILE A 600 3.06 -10.72 10.37
CA ILE A 600 4.34 -10.86 9.68
C ILE A 600 5.41 -11.33 10.68
N PRO A 601 6.13 -12.43 10.41
CA PRO A 601 7.20 -12.94 11.28
C PRO A 601 8.25 -11.89 11.62
N ASP A 602 8.89 -12.06 12.77
CA ASP A 602 10.04 -11.26 13.23
C ASP A 602 9.80 -9.74 13.36
N THR A 603 8.55 -9.26 13.26
CA THR A 603 8.16 -7.85 13.47
C THR A 603 7.76 -7.50 14.91
N LYS A 604 8.17 -8.31 15.91
CA LYS A 604 7.79 -8.13 17.32
C LYS A 604 8.34 -6.81 17.87
N GLY A 605 7.46 -6.01 18.50
CA GLY A 605 7.86 -4.74 19.09
C GLY A 605 8.21 -3.68 18.05
N CYS A 606 7.63 -3.77 16.86
CA CYS A 606 7.79 -2.72 15.84
C CYS A 606 7.21 -1.40 16.35
N ARG A 607 8.01 -0.32 16.32
CA ARG A 607 7.74 0.95 17.01
C ARG A 607 7.15 2.01 16.08
N ALA A 608 7.52 1.97 14.81
CA ALA A 608 7.04 2.85 13.74
C ALA A 608 7.10 2.13 12.39
N CYS A 609 6.25 2.54 11.45
CA CYS A 609 6.29 2.08 10.06
C CYS A 609 6.17 3.28 9.11
N CYS A 610 6.78 3.16 7.94
CA CYS A 610 6.64 4.14 6.85
C CYS A 610 6.72 3.45 5.49
N VAL A 611 6.24 4.13 4.44
CA VAL A 611 6.21 3.64 3.06
C VAL A 611 6.74 4.71 2.12
N ALA A 612 7.45 4.30 1.06
CA ALA A 612 7.81 5.13 -0.08
C ALA A 612 7.59 4.37 -1.39
N GLU A 613 7.22 5.08 -2.46
CA GLU A 613 7.05 4.49 -3.79
C GLU A 613 8.41 4.19 -4.44
N GLY A 614 8.52 3.05 -5.14
CA GLY A 614 9.77 2.66 -5.81
C GLY A 614 9.92 3.34 -7.17
N THR A 615 11.06 4.00 -7.40
CA THR A 615 11.39 4.72 -8.65
C THR A 615 11.50 3.79 -9.87
N SER A 616 11.79 2.50 -9.66
CA SER A 616 12.16 1.53 -10.69
C SER A 616 11.19 0.36 -10.85
N SER A 617 9.89 0.65 -10.98
CA SER A 617 8.79 -0.29 -11.34
C SER A 617 8.44 -1.44 -10.37
N GLY A 618 9.30 -1.74 -9.38
CA GLY A 618 9.14 -2.87 -8.46
C GLY A 618 8.13 -2.71 -7.32
N GLY A 619 7.18 -1.77 -7.43
CA GLY A 619 6.21 -1.45 -6.36
C GLY A 619 6.80 -0.70 -5.16
N PRO A 620 5.95 -0.26 -4.21
CA PRO A 620 6.39 0.47 -3.01
C PRO A 620 7.22 -0.37 -2.05
N PHE A 621 8.03 0.32 -1.26
CA PHE A 621 8.76 -0.21 -0.12
C PHE A 621 8.06 0.14 1.20
N LEU A 622 7.93 -0.83 2.10
CA LEU A 622 7.46 -0.66 3.47
C LEU A 622 8.63 -0.92 4.42
N CYS A 623 8.85 0.00 5.36
CA CYS A 623 9.90 -0.11 6.35
C CYS A 623 9.33 -0.13 7.77
N GLY A 624 9.90 -0.97 8.63
CA GLY A 624 9.53 -1.10 10.04
C GLY A 624 10.72 -0.86 10.97
N ALA A 625 10.58 0.05 11.91
CA ALA A 625 11.48 0.25 13.04
C ALA A 625 11.20 -0.80 14.11
N LEU A 626 12.18 -1.58 14.52
CA LEU A 626 12.08 -2.41 15.73
C LEU A 626 12.80 -1.73 16.91
N GLU A 627 13.16 -2.50 17.92
CA GLU A 627 14.02 -2.06 19.02
C GLU A 627 15.51 -2.12 18.61
N THR A 628 15.94 -3.25 18.03
CA THR A 628 17.34 -3.59 17.72
C THR A 628 17.65 -3.67 16.22
N SER A 629 16.70 -3.34 15.35
CA SER A 629 16.90 -3.39 13.90
C SER A 629 15.88 -2.57 13.10
N VAL A 630 16.13 -2.43 11.80
CA VAL A 630 15.17 -1.96 10.81
C VAL A 630 14.98 -3.05 9.74
N VAL A 631 13.72 -3.33 9.40
CA VAL A 631 13.34 -4.20 8.27
C VAL A 631 12.86 -3.38 7.08
N LEU A 632 13.26 -3.78 5.87
CA LEU A 632 12.79 -3.26 4.60
C LEU A 632 12.11 -4.38 3.81
N LEU A 633 10.84 -4.16 3.49
CA LEU A 633 10.01 -5.03 2.68
C LEU A 633 9.62 -4.32 1.38
N GLN A 634 9.36 -5.07 0.32
CA GLN A 634 8.95 -4.55 -0.98
C GLN A 634 7.65 -5.23 -1.45
N TRP A 635 6.78 -4.47 -2.09
CA TRP A 635 5.50 -4.95 -2.58
C TRP A 635 5.64 -5.83 -3.82
N TYR A 636 5.42 -7.13 -3.67
CA TYR A 636 5.43 -8.08 -4.78
C TYR A 636 4.00 -8.27 -5.34
N GLN A 637 3.67 -7.43 -6.32
CA GLN A 637 2.36 -7.37 -7.00
C GLN A 637 1.77 -8.75 -7.39
N PRO A 638 2.53 -9.72 -7.95
CA PRO A 638 1.97 -11.04 -8.33
C PRO A 638 1.41 -11.85 -7.17
N MET A 639 1.86 -11.62 -5.93
CA MET A 639 1.37 -12.30 -4.72
C MET A 639 0.46 -11.41 -3.86
N ASN A 640 0.35 -10.11 -4.17
CA ASN A 640 -0.26 -9.08 -3.32
C ASN A 640 0.26 -9.14 -1.86
N LYS A 641 1.59 -9.16 -1.69
CA LYS A 641 2.26 -9.17 -0.38
C LYS A 641 3.49 -8.28 -0.36
N PHE A 642 3.78 -7.69 0.80
CA PHE A 642 5.12 -7.21 1.12
C PHE A 642 6.02 -8.40 1.47
N LEU A 643 7.20 -8.49 0.84
CA LEU A 643 8.20 -9.53 1.08
C LEU A 643 9.49 -8.92 1.62
N LEU A 644 10.18 -9.61 2.53
CA LEU A 644 11.40 -9.09 3.16
C LEU A 644 12.55 -9.02 2.14
N VAL A 645 13.07 -7.81 1.93
CA VAL A 645 14.24 -7.56 1.06
C VAL A 645 15.52 -7.55 1.89
N ARG A 646 15.53 -6.79 2.99
CA ARG A 646 16.72 -6.64 3.84
C ARG A 646 16.37 -6.25 5.28
N GLN A 647 17.24 -6.64 6.21
CA GLN A 647 17.22 -6.19 7.60
C GLN A 647 18.61 -5.63 7.94
N VAL A 648 18.67 -4.60 8.78
CA VAL A 648 19.92 -4.02 9.32
C VAL A 648 19.80 -4.00 10.84
N LEU A 649 20.74 -4.65 11.53
CA LEU A 649 20.77 -4.72 12.99
C LEU A 649 21.52 -3.49 13.54
N PHE A 650 20.85 -2.66 14.33
CA PHE A 650 21.41 -1.54 15.08
C PHE A 650 20.38 -1.04 16.10
N PRO A 651 20.80 -0.50 17.26
CA PRO A 651 19.88 0.16 18.19
C PRO A 651 19.32 1.44 17.58
N LEU A 652 18.00 1.53 17.44
CA LEU A 652 17.32 2.75 17.03
C LEU A 652 17.21 3.72 18.23
N PRO A 653 17.26 5.05 18.00
CA PRO A 653 17.14 6.03 19.08
C PRO A 653 15.79 5.90 19.82
N THR A 654 15.78 6.37 21.06
CA THR A 654 14.60 6.36 21.94
C THR A 654 14.60 7.67 22.74
N PRO A 655 13.67 8.62 22.49
CA PRO A 655 12.61 8.57 21.48
C PRO A 655 13.14 8.47 20.03
N LEU A 656 12.27 8.04 19.12
CA LEU A 656 12.51 8.02 17.68
C LEU A 656 11.71 9.19 17.05
N PRO A 657 12.29 10.40 16.92
CA PRO A 657 11.53 11.59 16.54
C PRO A 657 11.13 11.60 15.06
N VAL A 658 11.87 10.90 14.21
CA VAL A 658 11.63 10.79 12.77
C VAL A 658 11.77 9.33 12.35
N PHE A 659 10.88 8.86 11.49
CA PHE A 659 11.03 7.57 10.82
C PHE A 659 10.45 7.61 9.40
N ALA A 660 11.25 8.07 8.44
CA ALA A 660 10.82 8.27 7.05
C ALA A 660 11.71 7.52 6.06
N LEU A 661 11.10 6.84 5.08
CA LEU A 661 11.81 6.35 3.90
C LEU A 661 12.08 7.53 2.95
N LEU A 662 13.31 7.59 2.43
CA LEU A 662 13.77 8.54 1.43
C LEU A 662 14.33 7.78 0.23
N THR A 663 13.67 7.87 -0.92
CA THR A 663 14.16 7.41 -2.22
C THR A 663 14.98 8.52 -2.88
N GLY A 664 16.13 8.18 -3.46
CA GLY A 664 16.96 9.12 -4.21
C GLY A 664 17.20 8.63 -5.65
N PRO A 665 17.37 9.55 -6.61
CA PRO A 665 17.53 9.20 -8.02
C PRO A 665 18.74 8.30 -8.25
N GLY A 666 18.54 7.22 -9.01
CA GLY A 666 19.57 6.22 -9.30
C GLY A 666 19.89 5.23 -8.17
N SER A 667 19.19 5.27 -7.02
CA SER A 667 19.40 4.29 -5.94
C SER A 667 18.51 3.05 -6.10
N GLU A 668 19.10 1.85 -6.06
CA GLU A 668 18.36 0.57 -6.13
C GLU A 668 17.45 0.33 -4.92
N LEU A 669 17.78 0.92 -3.77
CA LEU A 669 17.04 0.77 -2.50
C LEU A 669 16.88 2.15 -1.85
N PRO A 670 15.76 2.41 -1.16
CA PRO A 670 15.59 3.63 -0.36
C PRO A 670 16.59 3.67 0.81
N SER A 671 16.69 4.83 1.45
CA SER A 671 17.32 5.01 2.76
C SER A 671 16.27 5.35 3.82
N VAL A 672 16.60 5.16 5.10
CA VAL A 672 15.69 5.47 6.22
C VAL A 672 16.27 6.60 7.05
N CYS A 673 15.58 7.73 7.07
CA CYS A 673 15.84 8.84 7.96
C CYS A 673 15.29 8.50 9.37
N ILE A 674 16.19 8.44 10.35
CA ILE A 674 15.87 8.19 11.78
C ILE A 674 15.95 9.47 12.65
N GLY A 675 16.38 10.58 12.05
CA GLY A 675 16.60 11.87 12.71
C GLY A 675 17.08 12.92 11.72
N VAL A 676 17.05 14.19 12.13
CA VAL A 676 17.59 15.33 11.39
C VAL A 676 18.33 16.25 12.37
N SER A 677 19.32 17.01 11.90
CA SER A 677 19.89 18.12 12.67
C SER A 677 20.10 19.37 11.80
N PRO A 678 20.12 20.59 12.38
CA PRO A 678 20.43 21.81 11.64
C PRO A 678 21.81 21.74 11.00
N GLY A 679 21.93 22.22 9.76
CA GLY A 679 23.19 22.20 9.01
C GLY A 679 23.70 23.57 8.56
N ARG A 680 24.76 23.58 7.75
CA ARG A 680 25.37 24.81 7.19
C ARG A 680 24.60 25.28 5.94
N PRO A 681 24.71 26.53 5.47
CA PRO A 681 23.89 27.03 4.34
C PRO A 681 23.88 26.17 3.06
N ALA A 682 24.99 25.49 2.73
CA ALA A 682 25.06 24.57 1.58
C ALA A 682 24.34 23.21 1.78
N LYS A 683 24.03 22.85 3.04
CA LYS A 683 23.26 21.68 3.49
C LYS A 683 22.47 22.07 4.73
N SER A 684 21.36 22.80 4.54
CA SER A 684 20.59 23.44 5.62
C SER A 684 19.97 22.45 6.61
N VAL A 685 19.81 21.19 6.20
CA VAL A 685 19.43 20.05 7.03
C VAL A 685 20.51 18.96 6.90
N LEU A 686 20.79 18.24 7.98
CA LEU A 686 21.60 17.03 7.98
C LEU A 686 20.70 15.84 8.31
N PHE A 687 20.45 14.97 7.33
CA PHE A 687 19.65 13.75 7.53
C PHE A 687 20.49 12.64 8.18
N HIS A 688 19.97 12.06 9.26
CA HIS A 688 20.56 10.88 9.90
C HIS A 688 19.99 9.63 9.20
N THR A 689 20.64 9.22 8.10
CA THR A 689 20.13 8.13 7.23
C THR A 689 20.81 6.79 7.45
N VAL A 690 20.03 5.74 7.62
CA VAL A 690 20.47 4.34 7.52
C VAL A 690 20.29 3.86 6.09
N ARG A 691 21.34 3.27 5.51
CA ARG A 691 21.36 2.77 4.13
C ARG A 691 21.44 1.25 4.11
N PHE A 692 20.60 0.60 3.31
CA PHE A 692 20.58 -0.87 3.14
C PHE A 692 21.71 -1.37 2.21
N GLY A 693 22.90 -0.77 2.28
CA GLY A 693 24.07 -1.03 1.42
C GLY A 693 25.07 -2.05 2.00
N ALA A 694 26.16 -2.34 1.28
CA ALA A 694 27.16 -3.32 1.71
C ALA A 694 28.03 -2.87 2.89
N LEU A 695 28.18 -1.57 3.11
CA LEU A 695 28.90 -0.95 4.22
C LEU A 695 27.93 0.03 4.91
N SER A 696 27.53 -0.26 6.16
CA SER A 696 26.41 0.42 6.85
C SER A 696 26.67 0.68 8.34
N CYS A 697 27.77 1.39 8.62
CA CYS A 697 28.06 2.13 9.86
C CYS A 697 28.59 3.52 9.45
N TRP A 698 28.55 4.60 10.21
CA TRP A 698 28.32 4.80 11.65
C TRP A 698 27.29 5.93 11.90
N LEU A 699 26.75 6.02 13.13
CA LEU A 699 26.05 7.20 13.62
C LEU A 699 27.09 8.22 14.16
N GLY A 700 26.85 9.51 13.92
CA GLY A 700 27.45 10.59 14.71
C GLY A 700 26.68 10.79 16.03
N GLU A 701 26.99 11.85 16.78
CA GLU A 701 26.27 12.17 18.02
C GLU A 701 24.79 12.49 17.73
N MET A 702 23.88 11.60 18.17
CA MET A 702 22.43 11.71 17.95
C MET A 702 21.71 12.52 19.05
N SER A 703 22.34 13.59 19.53
CA SER A 703 21.84 14.41 20.64
C SER A 703 21.62 15.87 20.24
N THR A 704 20.59 16.10 19.41
CA THR A 704 20.03 17.45 19.18
C THR A 704 18.62 17.52 19.76
N GLU A 705 18.45 18.27 20.85
CA GLU A 705 17.12 18.60 21.37
C GLU A 705 16.43 19.60 20.44
N HIS A 706 15.29 19.21 19.86
CA HIS A 706 14.51 20.07 18.98
C HIS A 706 13.45 20.88 19.75
N LYS A 707 13.26 22.13 19.35
CA LYS A 707 12.29 23.05 19.94
C LYS A 707 10.96 22.97 19.21
N GLY A 708 10.30 21.81 19.29
CA GLY A 708 8.97 21.58 18.72
C GLY A 708 8.84 20.24 17.98
N PRO A 709 7.76 20.06 17.20
CA PRO A 709 7.58 18.88 16.39
C PRO A 709 8.63 18.81 15.26
N VAL A 710 8.99 17.58 14.89
CA VAL A 710 9.88 17.30 13.78
C VAL A 710 9.16 16.38 12.81
N GLN A 711 9.06 16.79 11.54
CA GLN A 711 8.41 15.98 10.49
C GLN A 711 9.28 15.99 9.24
N VAL A 712 9.56 14.79 8.70
CA VAL A 712 10.20 14.60 7.39
C VAL A 712 9.19 13.95 6.46
N THR A 713 9.02 14.49 5.25
CA THR A 713 8.08 13.96 4.26
C THR A 713 8.64 14.19 2.86
N GLN A 714 8.90 13.12 2.12
CA GLN A 714 9.26 13.23 0.71
C GLN A 714 8.02 13.62 -0.11
N VAL A 715 8.16 14.64 -0.95
CA VAL A 715 7.06 15.23 -1.75
C VAL A 715 7.19 14.84 -3.22
N GLU A 716 8.42 14.84 -3.73
CA GLU A 716 8.84 14.43 -5.07
C GLU A 716 10.18 13.67 -4.98
N GLU A 717 10.66 13.03 -6.06
CA GLU A 717 11.88 12.21 -6.04
C GLU A 717 13.14 12.99 -5.58
N ASP A 718 13.21 14.28 -5.90
CA ASP A 718 14.31 15.19 -5.53
C ASP A 718 14.00 16.12 -4.35
N LYS A 719 12.77 16.12 -3.79
CA LYS A 719 12.30 17.12 -2.81
C LYS A 719 11.77 16.50 -1.53
N VAL A 720 12.45 16.80 -0.43
CA VAL A 720 12.11 16.41 0.93
C VAL A 720 11.72 17.66 1.73
N MET A 721 10.51 17.64 2.27
CA MET A 721 9.99 18.66 3.18
C MET A 721 10.36 18.31 4.62
N VAL A 722 10.92 19.26 5.36
CA VAL A 722 11.40 19.09 6.74
C VAL A 722 10.85 20.21 7.62
N LEU A 723 9.96 19.88 8.55
CA LEU A 723 9.55 20.76 9.65
C LEU A 723 10.50 20.50 10.83
N MET A 724 11.17 21.54 11.33
CA MET A 724 11.98 21.48 12.55
C MET A 724 12.18 22.87 13.15
N ASP A 725 12.25 22.95 14.49
CA ASP A 725 12.69 24.14 15.22
C ASP A 725 11.95 25.46 14.87
N GLY A 726 10.67 25.35 14.45
CA GLY A 726 9.81 26.48 14.10
C GLY A 726 9.85 26.94 12.63
N SER A 727 10.64 26.28 11.76
CA SER A 727 10.64 26.57 10.32
C SER A 727 10.41 25.31 9.47
N LEU A 728 9.93 25.55 8.25
CA LEU A 728 9.75 24.51 7.24
C LEU A 728 10.78 24.71 6.12
N LYS A 729 11.58 23.68 5.87
CA LYS A 729 12.66 23.68 4.87
C LYS A 729 12.31 22.71 3.74
N LEU A 730 12.55 23.12 2.49
CA LEU A 730 12.41 22.27 1.31
C LEU A 730 13.80 22.00 0.73
N VAL A 731 14.27 20.77 0.90
CA VAL A 731 15.66 20.34 0.65
C VAL A 731 15.72 19.12 -0.26
N THR A 732 16.87 18.86 -0.86
CA THR A 732 17.15 17.60 -1.57
C THR A 732 17.39 16.45 -0.58
N ALA A 733 17.45 15.21 -1.06
CA ALA A 733 17.78 14.04 -0.22
C ALA A 733 19.14 14.14 0.50
N GLU A 734 20.05 14.99 0.01
CA GLU A 734 21.37 15.27 0.61
C GLU A 734 21.35 16.42 1.63
N GLY A 735 20.19 17.05 1.84
CA GLY A 735 19.97 18.15 2.78
C GLY A 735 20.27 19.56 2.25
N ALA A 736 20.57 19.71 0.95
CA ALA A 736 20.80 21.01 0.32
C ALA A 736 19.48 21.73 -0.01
N PRO A 737 19.39 23.07 0.12
CA PRO A 737 18.20 23.82 -0.31
C PRO A 737 17.84 23.55 -1.79
N VAL A 738 16.56 23.33 -2.08
CA VAL A 738 16.08 23.11 -3.46
C VAL A 738 16.26 24.38 -4.28
N ARG A 739 16.92 24.25 -5.45
CA ARG A 739 17.24 25.37 -6.35
C ARG A 739 15.99 25.87 -7.08
N GLY A 740 15.95 27.17 -7.39
CA GLY A 740 14.86 27.80 -8.16
C GLY A 740 13.64 28.22 -7.34
N LEU A 741 13.60 27.94 -6.04
CA LEU A 741 12.58 28.46 -5.13
C LEU A 741 12.88 29.90 -4.72
N ARG A 742 11.85 30.70 -4.41
CA ARG A 742 12.03 32.07 -3.87
C ARG A 742 12.46 32.05 -2.41
N THR A 743 11.83 31.19 -1.61
CA THR A 743 12.17 30.95 -0.21
C THR A 743 12.24 29.44 0.05
N PRO A 744 13.43 28.82 0.15
CA PRO A 744 13.57 27.39 0.45
C PRO A 744 13.35 27.07 1.94
N GLU A 745 13.30 28.10 2.79
CA GLU A 745 12.91 28.04 4.20
C GLU A 745 11.75 29.03 4.42
N ILE A 746 10.69 28.57 5.08
CA ILE A 746 9.51 29.36 5.44
C ILE A 746 9.42 29.38 6.97
N PRO A 747 9.48 30.55 7.63
CA PRO A 747 9.27 30.64 9.07
C PRO A 747 7.79 30.43 9.39
N MET A 748 7.47 29.55 10.34
CA MET A 748 6.07 29.33 10.76
C MET A 748 5.66 30.44 11.73
N THR A 749 4.56 31.14 11.43
CA THR A 749 4.07 32.28 12.25
C THR A 749 3.30 31.85 13.49
N GLU A 750 2.72 30.65 13.45
CA GLU A 750 1.97 30.02 14.54
C GLU A 750 2.73 28.76 14.99
N ALA A 751 2.37 28.21 16.15
CA ALA A 751 2.88 26.92 16.63
C ALA A 751 2.32 25.75 15.77
N VAL A 752 2.93 25.51 14.62
CA VAL A 752 2.57 24.45 13.67
C VAL A 752 2.94 23.08 14.25
N GLU A 753 1.94 22.21 14.35
CA GLU A 753 2.04 20.86 14.91
C GLU A 753 2.36 19.81 13.84
N ALA A 754 1.88 20.00 12.60
CA ALA A 754 2.10 19.09 11.47
C ALA A 754 1.94 19.79 10.11
N VAL A 755 2.45 19.17 9.04
CA VAL A 755 2.35 19.67 7.66
C VAL A 755 1.92 18.58 6.66
N ALA A 756 1.19 18.96 5.61
CA ALA A 756 0.80 18.07 4.51
C ALA A 756 0.83 18.79 3.15
N MET A 757 0.85 18.01 2.06
CA MET A 757 0.90 18.51 0.69
C MET A 757 -0.33 18.06 -0.11
N VAL A 758 -1.18 19.03 -0.47
CA VAL A 758 -2.47 18.81 -1.16
C VAL A 758 -2.53 19.67 -2.42
N GLY A 759 -2.74 19.05 -3.59
CA GLY A 759 -2.90 19.78 -4.87
C GLY A 759 -1.73 20.71 -5.22
N GLY A 760 -0.49 20.33 -4.87
CA GLY A 760 0.71 21.15 -5.05
C GLY A 760 0.87 22.30 -4.04
N ARG A 761 -0.02 22.42 -3.05
CA ARG A 761 0.04 23.44 -1.99
C ARG A 761 0.41 22.82 -0.65
N LEU A 762 1.14 23.60 0.13
CA LEU A 762 1.48 23.29 1.52
C LEU A 762 0.31 23.64 2.42
N GLN A 763 -0.07 22.70 3.29
CA GLN A 763 -0.99 22.93 4.40
C GLN A 763 -0.23 22.76 5.73
N ALA A 764 -0.24 23.81 6.55
CA ALA A 764 0.35 23.80 7.89
C ALA A 764 -0.77 23.81 8.95
N PHE A 765 -0.77 22.80 9.80
CA PHE A 765 -1.77 22.56 10.84
C PHE A 765 -1.23 23.07 12.17
N TRP A 766 -1.99 23.92 12.84
CA TRP A 766 -1.65 24.47 14.15
C TRP A 766 -2.90 24.43 15.03
N LYS A 767 -2.72 24.51 16.35
CA LYS A 767 -3.76 24.20 17.35
C LYS A 767 -5.17 24.71 17.00
N HIS A 768 -5.34 25.93 16.50
CA HIS A 768 -6.64 26.55 16.22
C HIS A 768 -6.90 26.84 14.72
N GLY A 769 -6.22 26.15 13.80
CA GLY A 769 -6.49 26.32 12.38
C GLY A 769 -5.58 25.59 11.39
N VAL A 770 -5.73 25.95 10.12
CA VAL A 770 -4.97 25.42 8.98
C VAL A 770 -4.59 26.58 8.04
N GLN A 771 -3.30 26.73 7.78
CA GLN A 771 -2.75 27.72 6.85
C GLN A 771 -2.37 27.06 5.53
N VAL A 772 -2.72 27.67 4.39
CA VAL A 772 -2.41 27.17 3.04
C VAL A 772 -1.42 28.10 2.37
N TRP A 773 -0.21 27.61 2.10
CA TRP A 773 0.92 28.36 1.57
C TRP A 773 1.25 27.98 0.12
N ALA A 774 1.86 28.90 -0.61
CA ALA A 774 2.49 28.60 -1.89
C ALA A 774 3.79 27.80 -1.69
N LEU A 775 4.00 26.73 -2.46
CA LEU A 775 5.21 25.92 -2.33
C LEU A 775 6.45 26.72 -2.78
N GLY A 776 7.44 26.86 -1.89
CA GLY A 776 8.68 27.61 -2.17
C GLY A 776 8.55 29.13 -2.16
N SER A 777 7.49 29.66 -1.54
CA SER A 777 7.31 31.09 -1.24
C SER A 777 6.70 31.28 0.15
N ASP A 778 7.11 32.38 0.77
CA ASP A 778 6.50 33.09 1.90
C ASP A 778 5.04 33.55 1.69
N GLN A 779 4.43 33.30 0.54
CA GLN A 779 3.06 33.69 0.28
C GLN A 779 2.03 32.73 0.94
N LEU A 780 1.49 33.15 2.08
CA LEU A 780 0.26 32.59 2.65
C LEU A 780 -0.93 32.93 1.74
N LEU A 781 -1.59 31.90 1.19
CA LEU A 781 -2.66 32.03 0.20
C LEU A 781 -4.06 32.06 0.84
N GLN A 782 -4.31 31.15 1.78
CA GLN A 782 -5.62 30.97 2.43
C GLN A 782 -5.42 30.55 3.89
N GLU A 783 -6.35 30.93 4.76
CA GLU A 783 -6.34 30.54 6.18
C GLU A 783 -7.72 30.08 6.62
N LEU A 784 -7.76 29.02 7.41
CA LEU A 784 -8.87 28.64 8.26
C LEU A 784 -8.43 28.81 9.71
N ARG A 785 -9.10 29.66 10.48
CA ARG A 785 -8.82 29.92 11.91
C ARG A 785 -10.14 29.93 12.67
N ASP A 786 -10.25 29.10 13.70
CA ASP A 786 -11.39 29.13 14.63
C ASP A 786 -10.90 28.81 16.05
N PRO A 787 -10.83 29.80 16.96
CA PRO A 787 -10.32 29.60 18.32
C PRO A 787 -11.29 28.79 19.21
N THR A 788 -12.53 28.57 18.79
CA THR A 788 -13.49 27.73 19.52
C THR A 788 -13.23 26.23 19.34
N LEU A 789 -12.41 25.86 18.35
CA LEU A 789 -12.05 24.50 18.04
C LEU A 789 -10.53 24.29 18.17
N THR A 790 -10.15 23.03 18.35
CA THR A 790 -8.80 22.53 18.09
C THR A 790 -8.77 21.77 16.77
N PHE A 791 -7.65 21.81 16.06
CA PHE A 791 -7.43 21.16 14.77
C PHE A 791 -6.20 20.25 14.84
N ARG A 792 -6.35 18.98 14.44
CA ARG A 792 -5.27 17.99 14.47
C ARG A 792 -5.27 17.15 13.19
N LEU A 793 -4.13 17.07 12.51
CA LEU A 793 -3.94 16.17 11.37
C LEU A 793 -3.92 14.72 11.86
N LEU A 794 -4.70 13.84 11.23
CA LEU A 794 -4.72 12.40 11.54
C LEU A 794 -3.84 11.61 10.56
N GLY A 795 -2.86 10.87 11.09
CA GLY A 795 -2.17 9.81 10.35
C GLY A 795 -1.23 10.27 9.23
N SER A 796 -1.31 9.55 8.11
CA SER A 796 -0.50 9.79 6.91
C SER A 796 -0.92 11.10 6.22
N PRO A 797 -0.01 11.88 5.62
CA PRO A 797 -0.37 13.10 4.89
C PRO A 797 -1.22 12.88 3.62
N ARG A 798 -1.58 11.62 3.28
CA ARG A 798 -2.55 11.26 2.24
C ARG A 798 -3.38 10.05 2.68
N PRO A 799 -4.73 10.12 2.72
CA PRO A 799 -5.56 11.32 2.57
C PRO A 799 -5.38 12.30 3.75
N VAL A 800 -5.53 13.60 3.52
CA VAL A 800 -5.56 14.59 4.61
C VAL A 800 -6.91 14.53 5.32
N VAL A 801 -6.90 13.94 6.53
CA VAL A 801 -8.04 13.87 7.43
C VAL A 801 -7.74 14.70 8.67
N VAL A 802 -8.70 15.51 9.10
CA VAL A 802 -8.56 16.44 10.22
C VAL A 802 -9.53 16.05 11.32
N GLU A 803 -8.98 15.80 12.51
CA GLU A 803 -9.74 15.73 13.77
C GLU A 803 -9.97 17.15 14.29
N THR A 804 -11.18 17.42 14.78
CA THR A 804 -11.51 18.65 15.50
C THR A 804 -12.27 18.36 16.79
N ARG A 805 -12.01 19.15 17.84
CA ARG A 805 -12.67 19.09 19.14
C ARG A 805 -12.93 20.52 19.65
N PRO A 806 -13.94 20.76 20.51
CA PRO A 806 -14.05 22.00 21.26
C PRO A 806 -12.73 22.38 21.95
N ALA A 807 -12.40 23.67 22.00
CA ALA A 807 -11.15 24.15 22.60
C ALA A 807 -11.20 24.23 24.14
N ASP A 808 -12.40 24.22 24.70
CA ASP A 808 -12.74 24.21 26.12
C ASP A 808 -12.90 22.78 26.69
N ASP A 809 -13.45 21.85 25.91
CA ASP A 809 -13.50 20.41 26.26
C ASP A 809 -12.67 19.54 25.29
N PRO A 810 -11.38 19.25 25.60
CA PRO A 810 -10.56 18.33 24.82
C PRO A 810 -10.98 16.85 24.97
N THR A 811 -11.83 16.51 25.94
CA THR A 811 -12.33 15.14 26.15
C THR A 811 -13.56 14.80 25.31
N ALA A 812 -14.24 15.82 24.77
CA ALA A 812 -15.41 15.67 23.90
C ALA A 812 -15.17 14.75 22.68
N PRO A 813 -16.20 14.02 22.20
CA PRO A 813 -16.15 13.28 20.94
C PRO A 813 -15.79 14.20 19.75
N SER A 814 -14.88 13.76 18.89
CA SER A 814 -14.30 14.60 17.84
C SER A 814 -15.06 14.56 16.51
N ASN A 815 -15.03 15.67 15.79
CA ASN A 815 -15.61 15.78 14.46
C ASN A 815 -14.53 15.54 13.40
N LEU A 816 -14.82 14.62 12.47
CA LEU A 816 -13.88 14.19 11.43
C LEU A 816 -14.17 14.92 10.12
N TYR A 817 -13.14 15.52 9.54
CA TYR A 817 -13.21 16.21 8.25
C TYR A 817 -12.18 15.63 7.26
N ILE A 818 -12.45 15.70 5.97
CA ILE A 818 -11.48 15.40 4.89
C ILE A 818 -11.28 16.64 4.01
N GLN A 819 -10.08 16.80 3.47
CA GLN A 819 -9.77 17.84 2.50
C GLN A 819 -10.25 17.46 1.09
N GLU A 820 -11.07 18.32 0.46
CA GLU A 820 -11.37 18.33 -0.99
C GLU A 820 -10.68 19.51 -1.70
#